data_AF-A0A194X223-F1
#
_entry.id   AF-A0A194X223-F1
#
_cell.length_a   1.000
_cell.length_b   1.000
_cell.length_c   1.000
_cell.angle_alpha   90.00
_cell.angle_beta   90.00
_cell.angle_gamma   90.00
#
_symmetry.space_group_name_H-M   'P 1'
#
loop_
_entity.id
_entity.type
_entity.pdbx_description
1 polymer ?
#
loop_
_entity_poly.entity_id
_entity_poly.type
_entity_poly.pdbx_seq_one_letter_code
_entity_poly.pdbx_strand_id
1 'polypeptide(L)'
;MAPSIKMSLPNARPYTYNFPVERTALVIIDMQRDFVDPNGFGSIQCGNPEIFSVVRTIVPTIQKVLEVCRSTGIQVIHTREGHRPDLSDLPSSKKMRQVGNPNGHHTMGIGDQGPMGRLLVRGEWGHDIIDELRQLPGEPVIDKPGKGSYWGTGLHRTLLARGITHLLFSGVTTECCVTTTVRECHDRGFECCILSDCTGGFDAQQVTTSLDTICGQDGLFGFVGHSSDFFAAVSKSREMTPPSTPPATEDALLPIPQLQQRYKSGLLNPEEVVKSVFNRIERYEKIDPAVWISKQSREEVLTAAKSLTERFSEKPMPPLYGVPFALKDNIDIEGVVTTATCETFAYSAKSTAPAVQLLLDAGALYIGKLNMDQLATGLSGCRSPYGTPHSVYSSEYISGGSSSGSAVAVAAGLVSFTLGTDTAGSGRVPAAFNGIVGYKPTKGTISARGVVPACKSLDTLSIMAPTLAEARKVWFVINHYDDLDPFAKKPLGLSLWKQEFRGYKEGGFTFGVPPQSVLETCSKEYQELYETSVQKLRSCGGRLVEIDYTPFEKAADLLYDASLVHERIASIGHDFLMSHLDSLHPTTKALFEAALSSPLRPWNVYHDQALQAEYTRQAQRTFDTLEGGVDVLLVPSTPCHPTIKEMEEEPLKLNAKVGTFTHAGNVVDLCGVSVNAGFFEKGGVKLPFGVTFLSGSGYDGKILDIAAVFEEAVKGERKS
;
A
#
# COMPACT_ATOMS: atom_id res chain seq x y z
N MET A 1 -5.47 3.27 -19.34
CA MET A 1 -5.70 4.67 -18.93
C MET A 1 -5.36 5.59 -20.09
N ALA A 2 -5.80 6.84 -20.04
CA ALA A 2 -5.28 7.91 -20.90
C ALA A 2 -3.74 8.02 -20.71
N PRO A 3 -2.98 8.50 -21.71
CA PRO A 3 -1.54 8.70 -21.58
C PRO A 3 -1.21 9.54 -20.33
N SER A 4 -0.10 9.20 -19.66
CA SER A 4 0.48 9.97 -18.55
C SER A 4 0.47 11.46 -18.90
N ILE A 5 -0.24 12.26 -18.10
CA ILE A 5 -0.30 13.71 -18.30
C ILE A 5 1.08 14.24 -17.88
N LYS A 6 1.90 14.55 -18.87
CA LYS A 6 3.18 15.23 -18.66
C LYS A 6 2.96 16.73 -18.62
N MET A 7 3.53 17.35 -17.61
CA MET A 7 3.53 18.79 -17.40
C MET A 7 4.96 19.32 -17.48
N SER A 8 5.08 20.61 -17.79
CA SER A 8 6.37 21.27 -17.97
C SER A 8 6.35 22.67 -17.37
N LEU A 9 7.43 23.05 -16.70
CA LEU A 9 7.73 24.43 -16.31
C LEU A 9 8.81 24.96 -17.27
N PRO A 10 8.42 25.60 -18.39
CA PRO A 10 9.37 25.96 -19.45
C PRO A 10 10.44 26.95 -18.98
N ASN A 11 10.08 27.86 -18.07
CA ASN A 11 10.98 28.90 -17.56
C ASN A 11 11.67 28.51 -16.25
N ALA A 12 11.62 27.23 -15.86
CA ALA A 12 12.43 26.75 -14.75
C ALA A 12 13.93 26.93 -15.05
N ARG A 13 14.70 27.23 -14.00
CA ARG A 13 16.16 27.23 -14.01
C ARG A 13 16.68 25.91 -13.44
N PRO A 14 17.80 25.39 -13.94
CA PRO A 14 18.63 25.92 -15.04
C PRO A 14 18.02 25.75 -16.43
N TYR A 15 17.06 24.84 -16.60
CA TYR A 15 16.32 24.57 -17.84
C TYR A 15 14.93 24.01 -17.51
N THR A 16 14.12 23.75 -18.53
CA THR A 16 12.75 23.27 -18.40
C THR A 16 12.63 22.04 -17.50
N TYR A 17 11.79 22.14 -16.47
CA TYR A 17 11.46 21.03 -15.59
C TYR A 17 10.24 20.27 -16.12
N ASN A 18 10.39 19.00 -16.46
CA ASN A 18 9.30 18.14 -16.96
C ASN A 18 8.94 17.11 -15.91
N PHE A 19 7.65 16.87 -15.69
CA PHE A 19 7.20 15.95 -14.66
C PHE A 19 5.86 15.30 -15.03
N PRO A 20 5.66 14.00 -14.72
CA PRO A 20 4.38 13.31 -14.87
C PRO A 20 3.49 13.51 -13.63
N VAL A 21 2.22 13.84 -13.82
CA VAL A 21 1.27 14.15 -12.73
C VAL A 21 1.19 13.02 -11.70
N GLU A 22 1.02 11.78 -12.16
CA GLU A 22 0.78 10.62 -11.29
C GLU A 22 2.01 10.16 -10.48
N ARG A 23 3.21 10.63 -10.82
CA ARG A 23 4.46 10.35 -10.08
C ARG A 23 5.04 11.61 -9.41
N THR A 24 4.25 12.68 -9.33
CA THR A 24 4.66 13.94 -8.72
C THR A 24 3.96 14.14 -7.37
N ALA A 25 4.69 14.67 -6.40
CA ALA A 25 4.11 15.19 -5.16
C ALA A 25 4.47 16.65 -4.92
N LEU A 26 3.53 17.42 -4.39
CA LEU A 26 3.78 18.71 -3.74
C LEU A 26 4.17 18.47 -2.29
N VAL A 27 5.33 18.97 -1.88
CA VAL A 27 5.78 18.99 -0.49
C VAL A 27 5.65 20.41 0.04
N ILE A 28 4.80 20.61 1.03
CA ILE A 28 4.58 21.90 1.71
C ILE A 28 5.36 21.88 3.03
N ILE A 29 6.40 22.71 3.12
CA ILE A 29 7.34 22.71 4.23
C ILE A 29 6.92 23.73 5.30
N ASP A 30 6.60 23.22 6.48
CA ASP A 30 6.60 23.93 7.77
C ASP A 30 5.70 25.17 7.84
N MET A 31 4.57 25.15 7.10
CA MET A 31 3.54 26.20 7.14
C MET A 31 2.69 26.15 8.42
N GLN A 32 3.36 26.00 9.57
CA GLN A 32 2.79 25.98 10.91
C GLN A 32 2.65 27.39 11.46
N ARG A 33 1.66 27.62 12.33
CA ARG A 33 1.47 28.93 13.00
C ARG A 33 2.75 29.44 13.64
N ASP A 34 3.51 28.54 14.27
CA ASP A 34 4.80 28.87 14.87
C ASP A 34 5.77 29.53 13.89
N PHE A 35 5.75 29.22 12.60
CA PHE A 35 6.66 29.85 11.63
C PHE A 35 6.07 31.06 10.90
N VAL A 36 4.75 31.16 10.76
CA VAL A 36 4.13 32.14 9.85
C VAL A 36 3.13 33.09 10.52
N ASP A 37 2.76 32.86 11.77
CA ASP A 37 1.93 33.77 12.57
C ASP A 37 2.76 34.62 13.54
N PRO A 38 2.33 35.86 13.83
CA PRO A 38 2.94 36.68 14.87
C PRO A 38 2.93 35.95 16.22
N ASN A 39 3.95 36.22 17.03
CA ASN A 39 4.16 35.61 18.35
C ASN A 39 4.52 34.11 18.33
N GLY A 40 4.70 33.51 17.14
CA GLY A 40 5.26 32.18 16.97
C GLY A 40 6.80 32.16 16.97
N PHE A 41 7.37 30.95 16.95
CA PHE A 41 8.82 30.71 16.86
C PHE A 41 9.52 31.53 15.76
N GLY A 42 8.96 31.59 14.55
CA GLY A 42 9.51 32.34 13.42
C GLY A 42 9.58 33.84 13.67
N SER A 43 8.59 34.41 14.38
CA SER A 43 8.62 35.84 14.73
C SER A 43 9.73 36.15 15.75
N ILE A 44 9.94 35.25 16.72
CA ILE A 44 11.02 35.32 17.70
C ILE A 44 12.37 35.17 17.00
N GLN A 45 12.46 34.25 16.03
CA GLN A 45 13.66 33.97 15.25
C GLN A 45 14.04 35.12 14.32
N CYS A 46 13.06 35.83 13.75
CA CYS A 46 13.29 36.96 12.86
C CYS A 46 13.67 38.23 13.63
N GLY A 47 13.08 38.46 14.81
CA GLY A 47 13.36 39.63 15.65
C GLY A 47 12.88 40.98 15.10
N ASN A 48 12.33 41.02 13.88
CA ASN A 48 11.81 42.20 13.22
C ASN A 48 10.41 41.92 12.63
N PRO A 49 9.33 42.54 13.17
CA PRO A 49 7.96 42.31 12.70
C PRO A 49 7.70 42.68 11.23
N GLU A 50 8.36 43.72 10.71
CA GLU A 50 8.19 44.17 9.33
C GLU A 50 8.76 43.13 8.36
N ILE A 51 9.97 42.64 8.64
CA ILE A 51 10.61 41.57 7.85
C ILE A 51 9.80 40.28 7.97
N PHE A 52 9.38 39.91 9.18
CA PHE A 52 8.60 38.71 9.41
C PHE A 52 7.25 38.72 8.67
N SER A 53 6.59 39.88 8.56
CA SER A 53 5.30 40.01 7.89
C SER A 53 5.33 39.57 6.42
N VAL A 54 6.49 39.67 5.76
CA VAL A 54 6.69 39.26 4.36
C VAL A 54 6.51 37.75 4.21
N VAL A 55 6.85 36.94 5.21
CA VAL A 55 6.75 35.48 5.15
C VAL A 55 5.32 35.03 4.87
N ARG A 56 4.32 35.70 5.43
CA ARG A 56 2.91 35.31 5.25
C ARG A 56 2.38 35.66 3.84
N THR A 57 3.08 36.48 3.07
CA THR A 57 2.66 36.89 1.71
C THR A 57 2.64 35.74 0.71
N ILE A 58 3.36 34.64 0.96
CA ILE A 58 3.39 33.46 0.08
C ILE A 58 2.12 32.58 0.21
N VAL A 59 1.37 32.70 1.31
CA VAL A 59 0.25 31.81 1.66
C VAL A 59 -0.82 31.75 0.55
N PRO A 60 -1.32 32.87 -0.01
CA PRO A 60 -2.35 32.81 -1.06
C PRO A 60 -1.88 32.09 -2.33
N THR A 61 -0.60 32.17 -2.66
CA THR A 61 -0.03 31.48 -3.82
C THR A 61 0.10 29.97 -3.55
N ILE A 62 0.59 29.58 -2.37
CA ILE A 62 0.64 28.18 -1.95
C ILE A 62 -0.76 27.56 -1.95
N GLN A 63 -1.76 28.28 -1.46
CA GLN A 63 -3.15 27.80 -1.43
C GLN A 63 -3.66 27.47 -2.85
N LYS A 64 -3.40 28.34 -3.82
CA LYS A 64 -3.76 28.08 -5.23
C LYS A 64 -3.03 26.86 -5.80
N VAL A 65 -1.73 26.73 -5.53
CA VAL A 65 -0.95 25.54 -5.97
C VAL A 65 -1.50 24.27 -5.33
N LEU A 66 -1.83 24.31 -4.04
CA LEU A 66 -2.41 23.19 -3.29
C LEU A 66 -3.75 22.75 -3.87
N GLU A 67 -4.68 23.68 -4.13
CA GLU A 67 -5.97 23.40 -4.76
C GLU A 67 -5.82 22.79 -6.15
N VAL A 68 -4.87 23.31 -6.94
CA VAL A 68 -4.56 22.79 -8.26
C VAL A 68 -4.02 21.36 -8.18
N CYS A 69 -3.09 21.07 -7.27
CA CYS A 69 -2.56 19.72 -7.06
C CYS A 69 -3.68 18.73 -6.70
N ARG A 70 -4.55 19.12 -5.75
CA ARG A 70 -5.72 18.32 -5.35
C ARG A 70 -6.67 18.04 -6.53
N SER A 71 -6.91 19.03 -7.39
CA SER A 71 -7.80 18.88 -8.55
C SER A 71 -7.22 18.06 -9.69
N THR A 72 -5.90 18.01 -9.82
CA THR A 72 -5.17 17.31 -10.89
C THR A 72 -4.71 15.91 -10.48
N GLY A 73 -4.79 15.59 -9.18
CA GLY A 73 -4.36 14.30 -8.64
C GLY A 73 -2.87 14.22 -8.29
N ILE A 74 -2.14 15.35 -8.33
CA ILE A 74 -0.80 15.45 -7.77
C ILE A 74 -0.91 15.23 -6.26
N GLN A 75 -0.07 14.35 -5.72
CA GLN A 75 -0.12 13.99 -4.31
C GLN A 75 0.37 15.15 -3.44
N VAL A 76 -0.22 15.35 -2.27
CA VAL A 76 0.16 16.43 -1.35
C VAL A 76 0.71 15.83 -0.07
N ILE A 77 1.87 16.32 0.36
CA ILE A 77 2.53 15.96 1.60
C ILE A 77 2.88 17.25 2.35
N HIS A 78 2.52 17.30 3.62
CA HIS A 78 2.85 18.42 4.50
C HIS A 78 3.98 18.02 5.44
N THR A 79 4.82 18.97 5.84
CA THR A 79 5.79 18.78 6.92
C THR A 79 5.59 19.81 8.00
N ARG A 80 5.94 19.42 9.22
CA ARG A 80 5.88 20.27 10.41
C ARG A 80 7.12 20.05 11.23
N GLU A 81 7.88 21.09 11.51
CA GLU A 81 8.98 20.99 12.48
C GLU A 81 8.42 20.97 13.90
N GLY A 82 8.78 19.94 14.65
CA GLY A 82 8.41 19.87 16.05
C GLY A 82 8.87 18.62 16.77
N HIS A 83 8.88 18.74 18.08
CA HIS A 83 9.43 17.78 19.02
C HIS A 83 8.35 17.07 19.82
N ARG A 84 8.65 15.87 20.30
CA ARG A 84 7.75 15.14 21.21
C ARG A 84 7.42 16.00 22.44
N PRO A 85 6.27 15.81 23.10
CA PRO A 85 5.89 16.55 24.30
C PRO A 85 6.95 16.55 25.41
N ASP A 86 7.70 15.46 25.54
CA ASP A 86 8.80 15.27 26.50
C ASP A 86 10.17 15.80 26.01
N LEU A 87 10.22 16.34 24.79
CA LEU A 87 11.43 16.82 24.10
C LEU A 87 12.52 15.75 23.91
N SER A 88 12.18 14.45 24.00
CA SER A 88 13.15 13.35 23.89
C SER A 88 13.85 13.28 22.53
N ASP A 89 13.27 13.86 21.49
CA ASP A 89 13.85 13.95 20.15
C ASP A 89 14.45 15.33 19.81
N LEU A 90 14.62 16.22 20.81
CA LEU A 90 15.26 17.53 20.68
C LEU A 90 16.76 17.44 21.03
N PRO A 91 17.68 17.61 20.06
CA PRO A 91 19.11 17.65 20.35
C PRO A 91 19.45 18.83 21.28
N SER A 92 20.31 18.58 22.28
CA SER A 92 20.75 19.61 23.24
C SER A 92 21.36 20.83 22.56
N SER A 93 22.11 20.63 21.48
CA SER A 93 22.69 21.71 20.68
C SER A 93 21.62 22.58 20.01
N LYS A 94 20.52 22.00 19.55
CA LYS A 94 19.39 22.72 18.95
C LYS A 94 18.65 23.54 20.01
N LYS A 95 18.47 22.99 21.21
CA LYS A 95 17.85 23.68 22.35
C LYS A 95 18.67 24.87 22.85
N MET A 96 19.99 24.67 23.02
CA MET A 96 20.82 25.61 23.76
C MET A 96 21.48 26.70 22.90
N ARG A 97 21.83 26.40 21.64
CA ARG A 97 22.73 27.28 20.85
C ARG A 97 22.12 28.65 20.56
N GLN A 98 20.82 28.70 20.24
CA GLN A 98 20.16 29.96 19.84
C GLN A 98 19.92 30.88 21.03
N VAL A 99 19.50 30.33 22.17
CA VAL A 99 19.27 31.08 23.43
C VAL A 99 20.60 31.46 24.09
N GLY A 100 21.62 30.61 23.98
CA GLY A 100 22.95 30.86 24.54
C GLY A 100 23.88 31.72 23.69
N ASN A 101 23.42 32.27 22.55
CA ASN A 101 24.25 33.12 21.69
C ASN A 101 24.49 34.48 22.37
N PRO A 102 25.75 34.86 22.69
CA PRO A 102 26.06 36.13 23.35
C PRO A 102 25.60 37.38 22.59
N ASN A 103 25.50 37.27 21.26
CA ASN A 103 25.05 38.36 20.38
C ASN A 103 23.65 38.10 19.80
N GLY A 104 22.89 37.15 20.37
CA GLY A 104 21.54 36.82 19.95
C GLY A 104 20.49 37.72 20.58
N HIS A 105 19.32 37.81 19.93
CA HIS A 105 18.14 38.51 20.46
C HIS A 105 17.07 37.55 21.00
N HIS A 106 17.33 36.23 21.02
CA HIS A 106 16.35 35.24 21.44
C HIS A 106 16.22 35.20 22.97
N THR A 107 15.02 35.42 23.47
CA THR A 107 14.68 35.30 24.90
C THR A 107 13.96 33.99 25.24
N MET A 108 13.58 33.22 24.22
CA MET A 108 12.86 31.94 24.34
C MET A 108 13.38 30.95 23.30
N GLY A 109 13.35 29.66 23.65
CA GLY A 109 13.78 28.57 22.78
C GLY A 109 12.71 27.50 22.58
N ILE A 110 13.10 26.45 21.86
CA ILE A 110 12.23 25.29 21.58
C ILE A 110 11.80 24.63 22.88
N GLY A 111 10.49 24.43 23.04
CA GLY A 111 9.88 23.80 24.20
C GLY A 111 9.48 24.75 25.33
N ASP A 112 9.91 26.02 25.27
CA ASP A 112 9.52 27.05 26.24
C ASP A 112 8.07 27.49 25.99
N GLN A 113 7.41 27.98 27.04
CA GLN A 113 6.01 28.40 26.99
C GLN A 113 5.86 29.72 26.24
N GLY A 114 5.24 29.69 25.06
CA GLY A 114 4.89 30.87 24.28
C GLY A 114 3.39 31.18 24.22
N PRO A 115 3.02 32.25 23.50
CA PRO A 115 1.63 32.71 23.40
C PRO A 115 0.68 31.72 22.71
N MET A 116 1.21 30.80 21.90
CA MET A 116 0.45 29.77 21.18
C MET A 116 0.68 28.35 21.73
N GLY A 117 1.15 28.24 22.97
CA GLY A 117 1.59 26.97 23.55
C GLY A 117 3.11 26.84 23.58
N ARG A 118 3.61 25.65 23.85
CA ARG A 118 5.07 25.40 23.88
C ARG A 118 5.65 25.41 22.46
N LEU A 119 6.68 26.22 22.23
CA LEU A 119 7.23 26.47 20.89
C LEU A 119 7.75 25.17 20.25
N LEU A 120 7.28 24.87 19.03
CA LEU A 120 7.62 23.67 18.25
C LEU A 120 7.43 22.35 19.01
N VAL A 121 6.41 22.25 19.87
CA VAL A 121 6.04 21.00 20.55
C VAL A 121 4.78 20.40 19.91
N ARG A 122 4.85 19.11 19.57
CA ARG A 122 3.75 18.40 18.92
C ARG A 122 2.51 18.37 19.81
N GLY A 123 1.37 18.72 19.22
CA GLY A 123 0.07 18.79 19.91
C GLY A 123 -0.29 20.18 20.42
N GLU A 124 0.66 21.13 20.45
CA GLU A 124 0.39 22.53 20.77
C GLU A 124 -0.26 23.26 19.59
N TRP A 125 -1.02 24.32 19.89
CA TRP A 125 -1.71 25.13 18.87
C TRP A 125 -0.74 25.76 17.86
N GLY A 126 0.38 26.31 18.34
CA GLY A 126 1.42 26.90 17.49
C GLY A 126 2.05 25.91 16.52
N HIS A 127 2.13 24.64 16.89
CA HIS A 127 2.71 23.60 16.05
C HIS A 127 1.82 23.21 14.86
N ASP A 128 0.55 23.59 14.81
CA ASP A 128 -0.37 23.13 13.76
C ASP A 128 -0.30 23.96 12.46
N ILE A 129 -0.60 23.32 11.33
CA ILE A 129 -0.62 23.97 9.99
C ILE A 129 -1.74 25.01 9.94
N ILE A 130 -1.45 26.19 9.40
CA ILE A 130 -2.43 27.28 9.26
C ILE A 130 -3.70 26.84 8.52
N ASP A 131 -4.84 27.44 8.85
CA ASP A 131 -6.15 26.98 8.36
C ASP A 131 -6.28 27.06 6.83
N GLU A 132 -5.64 28.06 6.22
CA GLU A 132 -5.59 28.31 4.78
C GLU A 132 -4.95 27.14 4.00
N LEU A 133 -4.02 26.43 4.63
CA LEU A 133 -3.24 25.35 4.03
C LEU A 133 -3.51 23.98 4.67
N ARG A 134 -4.59 23.89 5.46
CA ARG A 134 -4.95 22.68 6.19
C ARG A 134 -5.00 21.45 5.28
N GLN A 135 -4.44 20.36 5.77
CA GLN A 135 -4.40 19.07 5.11
C GLN A 135 -5.81 18.47 4.95
N LEU A 136 -6.05 17.79 3.82
CA LEU A 136 -7.24 16.95 3.67
C LEU A 136 -7.02 15.58 4.33
N PRO A 137 -8.09 14.87 4.73
CA PRO A 137 -7.99 13.47 5.13
C PRO A 137 -7.24 12.64 4.07
N GLY A 138 -6.20 11.93 4.51
CA GLY A 138 -5.33 11.10 3.66
C GLY A 138 -4.10 11.82 3.09
N GLU A 139 -3.99 13.14 3.20
CA GLU A 139 -2.73 13.86 2.92
C GLU A 139 -1.77 13.63 4.08
N PRO A 140 -0.57 13.02 3.86
CA PRO A 140 0.37 12.77 4.93
C PRO A 140 0.89 14.06 5.55
N VAL A 141 0.99 14.09 6.88
CA VAL A 141 1.68 15.14 7.63
C VAL A 141 2.90 14.51 8.30
N ILE A 142 4.09 14.98 7.94
CA ILE A 142 5.36 14.47 8.46
C ILE A 142 5.87 15.42 9.54
N ASP A 143 5.74 15.01 10.80
CA ASP A 143 6.37 15.70 11.92
C ASP A 143 7.87 15.38 11.97
N LYS A 144 8.71 16.40 11.86
CA LYS A 144 10.17 16.29 11.81
C LYS A 144 10.84 16.99 12.99
N PRO A 145 11.74 16.33 13.74
CA PRO A 145 12.56 17.01 14.75
C PRO A 145 13.76 17.76 14.13
N GLY A 146 14.12 17.43 12.89
CA GLY A 146 15.21 18.06 12.14
C GLY A 146 14.75 19.18 11.21
N LYS A 147 15.72 19.94 10.69
CA LYS A 147 15.48 20.95 9.64
C LYS A 147 15.10 20.26 8.32
N GLY A 148 15.84 19.23 7.94
CA GLY A 148 15.52 18.36 6.81
C GLY A 148 14.41 17.39 7.16
N SER A 149 13.47 17.20 6.23
CA SER A 149 12.26 16.40 6.47
C SER A 149 12.47 14.90 6.50
N TYR A 150 13.69 14.40 6.30
CA TYR A 150 14.04 12.98 6.42
C TYR A 150 14.55 12.58 7.81
N TRP A 151 15.12 13.53 8.57
CA TRP A 151 15.77 13.21 9.83
C TRP A 151 14.76 12.70 10.87
N GLY A 152 14.85 11.41 11.20
CA GLY A 152 13.96 10.77 12.15
C GLY A 152 12.52 10.60 11.68
N THR A 153 12.26 10.62 10.36
CA THR A 153 10.90 10.56 9.80
C THR A 153 10.72 9.45 8.75
N GLY A 154 9.47 9.11 8.48
CA GLY A 154 9.09 8.18 7.41
C GLY A 154 9.00 8.80 6.01
N LEU A 155 9.44 10.05 5.77
CA LEU A 155 9.22 10.74 4.48
C LEU A 155 9.71 9.93 3.29
N HIS A 156 10.92 9.37 3.37
CA HIS A 156 11.48 8.59 2.25
C HIS A 156 10.56 7.43 1.87
N ARG A 157 10.19 6.62 2.87
CA ARG A 157 9.30 5.48 2.67
C ARG A 157 7.94 5.92 2.14
N THR A 158 7.40 7.03 2.64
CA THR A 158 6.13 7.61 2.16
C THR A 158 6.19 7.93 0.67
N LEU A 159 7.27 8.57 0.20
CA LEU A 159 7.48 8.90 -1.22
C LEU A 159 7.65 7.66 -2.09
N LEU A 160 8.50 6.72 -1.65
CA LEU A 160 8.78 5.48 -2.36
C LEU A 160 7.55 4.56 -2.47
N ALA A 161 6.79 4.41 -1.38
CA ALA A 161 5.51 3.69 -1.37
C ALA A 161 4.50 4.28 -2.38
N ARG A 162 4.54 5.60 -2.54
CA ARG A 162 3.70 6.37 -3.47
C ARG A 162 4.21 6.36 -4.91
N GLY A 163 5.36 5.75 -5.16
CA GLY A 163 5.98 5.71 -6.48
C GLY A 163 6.34 7.09 -7.00
N ILE A 164 6.59 8.05 -6.11
CA ILE A 164 6.94 9.43 -6.46
C ILE A 164 8.35 9.46 -7.04
N THR A 165 8.55 10.18 -8.13
CA THR A 165 9.88 10.46 -8.73
C THR A 165 10.19 11.95 -8.76
N HIS A 166 9.14 12.77 -8.84
CA HIS A 166 9.24 14.21 -9.04
C HIS A 166 8.60 14.93 -7.85
N LEU A 167 9.21 16.02 -7.43
CA LEU A 167 8.77 16.81 -6.29
C LEU A 167 8.67 18.27 -6.67
N LEU A 168 7.56 18.89 -6.28
CA LEU A 168 7.38 20.33 -6.25
C LEU A 168 7.47 20.77 -4.79
N PHE A 169 8.25 21.82 -4.51
CA PHE A 169 8.43 22.35 -3.16
C PHE A 169 7.82 23.73 -2.99
N SER A 170 7.22 23.92 -1.81
CA SER A 170 6.71 25.18 -1.29
C SER A 170 6.93 25.23 0.22
N GLY A 171 6.77 26.38 0.85
CA GLY A 171 6.83 26.51 2.30
C GLY A 171 7.74 27.62 2.82
N VAL A 172 8.03 27.58 4.11
CA VAL A 172 8.78 28.64 4.81
C VAL A 172 10.19 28.20 5.19
N THR A 173 11.09 29.17 5.36
CA THR A 173 12.53 29.01 5.60
C THR A 173 13.26 28.40 4.41
N THR A 174 13.23 29.13 3.29
CA THR A 174 13.88 28.75 2.02
C THR A 174 15.36 28.42 2.24
N GLU A 175 16.04 29.27 2.99
CA GLU A 175 17.44 29.20 3.40
C GLU A 175 17.76 28.06 4.38
N CYS A 176 16.74 27.36 4.89
CA CYS A 176 16.87 26.30 5.88
C CYS A 176 16.07 25.05 5.50
N CYS A 177 14.84 24.88 5.99
CA CYS A 177 14.12 23.61 5.92
C CYS A 177 13.79 23.18 4.49
N VAL A 178 13.42 24.14 3.63
CA VAL A 178 13.12 23.87 2.21
C VAL A 178 14.37 23.34 1.50
N THR A 179 15.46 24.11 1.47
CA THR A 179 16.66 23.71 0.71
C THR A 179 17.42 22.55 1.34
N THR A 180 17.37 22.37 2.67
CA THR A 180 17.91 21.16 3.32
C THR A 180 17.17 19.92 2.82
N THR A 181 15.84 19.97 2.78
CA THR A 181 15.01 18.84 2.33
C THR A 181 15.18 18.56 0.84
N VAL A 182 15.25 19.60 0.00
CA VAL A 182 15.45 19.46 -1.45
C VAL A 182 16.78 18.76 -1.76
N ARG A 183 17.86 19.17 -1.12
CA ARG A 183 19.19 18.52 -1.29
C ARG A 183 19.15 17.06 -0.87
N GLU A 184 18.53 16.76 0.27
CA GLU A 184 18.36 15.37 0.71
C GLU A 184 17.51 14.53 -0.26
N CYS A 185 16.49 15.11 -0.89
CA CYS A 185 15.69 14.43 -1.93
C CYS A 185 16.53 14.14 -3.17
N HIS A 186 17.31 15.13 -3.62
CA HIS A 186 18.18 14.97 -4.79
C HIS A 186 19.21 13.85 -4.58
N ASP A 187 19.87 13.80 -3.41
CA ASP A 187 20.82 12.73 -3.06
C ASP A 187 20.18 11.32 -3.09
N ARG A 188 18.85 11.24 -2.98
CA ARG A 188 18.07 9.99 -2.99
C ARG A 188 17.47 9.65 -4.37
N GLY A 189 17.73 10.48 -5.38
CA GLY A 189 17.31 10.25 -6.77
C GLY A 189 15.96 10.87 -7.15
N PHE A 190 15.41 11.78 -6.35
CA PHE A 190 14.19 12.51 -6.74
C PHE A 190 14.51 13.74 -7.58
N GLU A 191 13.75 13.95 -8.64
CA GLU A 191 13.74 15.19 -9.41
C GLU A 191 13.00 16.27 -8.61
N CYS A 192 13.63 17.40 -8.32
CA CYS A 192 13.11 18.38 -7.37
C CYS A 192 13.06 19.78 -7.95
N CYS A 193 11.90 20.43 -7.89
CA CYS A 193 11.72 21.82 -8.29
C CYS A 193 11.11 22.65 -7.17
N ILE A 194 11.77 23.73 -6.77
CA ILE A 194 11.22 24.73 -5.86
C ILE A 194 10.39 25.73 -6.66
N LEU A 195 9.17 26.02 -6.21
CA LEU A 195 8.36 27.12 -6.76
C LEU A 195 8.72 28.41 -5.99
N SER A 196 9.50 29.29 -6.60
CA SER A 196 10.15 30.41 -5.91
C SER A 196 9.19 31.38 -5.23
N ASP A 197 8.02 31.63 -5.83
CA ASP A 197 6.96 32.49 -5.31
C ASP A 197 6.02 31.78 -4.32
N CYS A 198 6.27 30.50 -4.06
CA CYS A 198 5.63 29.69 -3.05
C CYS A 198 6.58 29.37 -1.89
N THR A 199 7.72 30.06 -1.81
CA THR A 199 8.69 29.91 -0.72
C THR A 199 9.10 31.26 -0.13
N GLY A 200 9.34 31.29 1.18
CA GLY A 200 9.75 32.50 1.90
C GLY A 200 10.78 32.22 2.99
N GLY A 201 11.32 33.28 3.58
CA GLY A 201 12.35 33.20 4.63
C GLY A 201 12.45 34.50 5.41
N PHE A 202 13.30 34.53 6.43
CA PHE A 202 13.43 35.70 7.32
C PHE A 202 14.49 36.70 6.84
N ASP A 203 15.19 36.39 5.75
CA ASP A 203 16.20 37.24 5.12
C ASP A 203 16.14 37.08 3.60
N ALA A 204 15.76 38.14 2.89
CA ALA A 204 15.55 38.11 1.44
C ALA A 204 16.84 37.82 0.64
N GLN A 205 18.00 38.26 1.13
CA GLN A 205 19.28 37.99 0.48
C GLN A 205 19.65 36.51 0.62
N GLN A 206 19.43 35.94 1.81
CA GLN A 206 19.66 34.51 2.04
C GLN A 206 18.72 33.65 1.21
N VAL A 207 17.42 34.00 1.14
CA VAL A 207 16.45 33.32 0.25
C VAL A 207 16.94 33.30 -1.20
N THR A 208 17.33 34.45 -1.74
CA THR A 208 17.82 34.57 -3.12
C THR A 208 19.06 33.71 -3.35
N THR A 209 20.05 33.83 -2.45
CA THR A 209 21.32 33.08 -2.53
C THR A 209 21.08 31.57 -2.44
N SER A 210 20.14 31.13 -1.60
CA SER A 210 19.78 29.73 -1.46
C SER A 210 19.13 29.16 -2.72
N LEU A 211 18.22 29.90 -3.37
CA LEU A 211 17.62 29.50 -4.64
C LEU A 211 18.65 29.46 -5.77
N ASP A 212 19.55 30.44 -5.84
CA ASP A 212 20.62 30.43 -6.83
C ASP A 212 21.61 29.29 -6.62
N THR A 213 21.87 28.91 -5.36
CA THR A 213 22.68 27.73 -5.06
C THR A 213 22.02 26.45 -5.54
N ILE A 214 20.68 26.33 -5.45
CA ILE A 214 19.96 25.14 -5.94
C ILE A 214 20.13 24.98 -7.45
N CYS A 215 20.04 26.07 -8.20
CA CYS A 215 20.23 26.06 -9.66
C CYS A 215 21.71 26.02 -10.09
N GLY A 216 22.65 26.22 -9.16
CA GLY A 216 24.07 26.32 -9.47
C GLY A 216 24.62 25.02 -10.09
N GLN A 217 25.77 25.14 -10.77
CA GLN A 217 26.44 24.00 -11.42
C GLN A 217 25.51 23.26 -12.39
N ASP A 218 24.80 24.00 -13.24
CA ASP A 218 23.88 23.46 -14.25
C ASP A 218 22.77 22.56 -13.69
N GLY A 219 22.29 22.85 -12.47
CA GLY A 219 21.18 22.14 -11.82
C GLY A 219 21.59 20.98 -10.93
N LEU A 220 22.86 20.93 -10.50
CA LEU A 220 23.39 19.87 -9.64
C LEU A 220 22.56 19.60 -8.37
N PHE A 221 21.84 20.60 -7.87
CA PHE A 221 21.04 20.46 -6.64
C PHE A 221 19.52 20.51 -6.90
N GLY A 222 19.09 20.67 -8.16
CA GLY A 222 17.70 20.70 -8.57
C GLY A 222 17.30 21.95 -9.36
N PHE A 223 15.99 22.20 -9.38
CA PHE A 223 15.35 23.21 -10.21
C PHE A 223 14.70 24.30 -9.37
N VAL A 224 14.60 25.50 -9.95
CA VAL A 224 13.74 26.57 -9.44
C VAL A 224 12.81 27.03 -10.56
N GLY A 225 11.51 26.86 -10.35
CA GLY A 225 10.44 27.32 -11.23
C GLY A 225 9.55 28.36 -10.55
N HIS A 226 8.49 28.77 -11.23
CA HIS A 226 7.53 29.76 -10.75
C HIS A 226 6.10 29.22 -10.87
N SER A 227 5.21 29.54 -9.93
CA SER A 227 3.85 29.00 -9.91
C SER A 227 3.03 29.38 -11.15
N SER A 228 3.33 30.52 -11.79
CA SER A 228 2.68 30.94 -13.04
C SER A 228 2.84 29.92 -14.18
N ASP A 229 4.02 29.31 -14.31
CA ASP A 229 4.27 28.27 -15.30
C ASP A 229 3.47 27.01 -14.96
N PHE A 230 3.36 26.69 -13.67
CA PHE A 230 2.58 25.57 -13.18
C PHE A 230 1.09 25.74 -13.51
N PHE A 231 0.52 26.92 -13.24
CA PHE A 231 -0.87 27.23 -13.58
C PHE A 231 -1.11 27.19 -15.09
N ALA A 232 -0.18 27.74 -15.89
CA ALA A 232 -0.27 27.70 -17.35
C ALA A 232 -0.24 26.26 -17.90
N ALA A 233 0.58 25.39 -17.30
CA ALA A 233 0.68 23.99 -17.69
C ALA A 233 -0.62 23.21 -17.37
N VAL A 234 -1.31 23.52 -16.27
CA VAL A 234 -2.61 22.92 -15.92
C VAL A 234 -3.72 23.37 -16.86
N SER A 235 -3.77 24.66 -17.21
CA SER A 235 -4.79 25.16 -18.15
C SER A 235 -4.70 24.44 -19.49
N LYS A 236 -3.48 24.27 -20.02
CA LYS A 236 -3.23 23.53 -21.27
C LYS A 236 -3.65 22.06 -21.18
N SER A 237 -3.39 21.38 -20.07
CA SER A 237 -3.78 19.96 -19.93
C SER A 237 -5.30 19.77 -19.85
N ARG A 238 -6.02 20.73 -19.24
CA ARG A 238 -7.49 20.72 -19.19
C ARG A 238 -8.14 20.92 -20.56
N GLU A 239 -7.57 21.76 -21.43
CA GLU A 239 -8.06 21.96 -22.80
C GLU A 239 -7.93 20.70 -23.68
N MET A 240 -6.96 19.83 -23.37
CA MET A 240 -6.70 18.59 -24.13
C MET A 240 -7.54 17.38 -23.67
N THR A 241 -8.35 17.53 -22.63
CA THR A 241 -9.15 16.41 -22.08
C THR A 241 -10.61 16.54 -22.54
N PRO A 242 -11.09 15.76 -23.54
CA PRO A 242 -12.47 15.84 -23.97
C PRO A 242 -13.44 15.46 -22.82
N PRO A 243 -14.53 16.21 -22.62
CA PRO A 243 -15.50 15.94 -21.58
C PRO A 243 -16.46 14.84 -22.03
N SER A 244 -16.05 13.58 -21.94
CA SER A 244 -16.99 12.48 -22.07
C SER A 244 -16.42 11.21 -21.45
N THR A 245 -16.79 10.95 -20.21
CA THR A 245 -16.77 9.58 -19.68
C THR A 245 -17.96 8.85 -20.27
N PRO A 246 -17.77 7.72 -20.97
CA PRO A 246 -18.90 6.88 -21.39
C PRO A 246 -19.75 6.50 -20.16
N PRO A 247 -21.08 6.37 -20.30
CA PRO A 247 -21.88 5.77 -19.24
C PRO A 247 -21.30 4.39 -18.92
N ALA A 248 -21.07 4.13 -17.63
CA ALA A 248 -20.72 2.79 -17.19
C ALA A 248 -21.90 1.88 -17.52
N THR A 249 -21.63 0.76 -18.18
CA THR A 249 -22.59 -0.33 -18.35
C THR A 249 -23.12 -0.71 -16.97
N GLU A 250 -24.44 -0.87 -16.84
CA GLU A 250 -25.15 -1.10 -15.56
C GLU A 250 -24.58 -2.28 -14.73
N ASP A 251 -23.84 -3.20 -15.36
CA ASP A 251 -23.38 -4.44 -14.73
C ASP A 251 -22.06 -4.36 -13.94
N ALA A 252 -21.21 -3.33 -14.11
CA ALA A 252 -19.91 -3.26 -13.41
C ALA A 252 -19.87 -2.22 -12.29
N LEU A 253 -19.27 -2.57 -11.13
CA LEU A 253 -19.00 -1.59 -10.07
C LEU A 253 -17.95 -0.59 -10.55
N LEU A 254 -18.19 0.70 -10.34
CA LEU A 254 -17.27 1.75 -10.74
C LEU A 254 -15.94 1.62 -9.97
N PRO A 255 -14.79 1.84 -10.62
CA PRO A 255 -13.51 1.92 -9.92
C PRO A 255 -13.51 3.01 -8.85
N ILE A 256 -12.74 2.82 -7.77
CA ILE A 256 -12.69 3.75 -6.63
C ILE A 256 -12.48 5.21 -7.05
N PRO A 257 -11.54 5.56 -7.96
CA PRO A 257 -11.37 6.95 -8.40
C PRO A 257 -12.62 7.54 -9.07
N GLN A 258 -13.36 6.73 -9.82
CA GLN A 258 -14.58 7.18 -10.51
C GLN A 258 -15.74 7.35 -9.54
N LEU A 259 -15.88 6.45 -8.55
CA LEU A 259 -16.84 6.61 -7.45
C LEU A 259 -16.65 7.95 -6.75
N GLN A 260 -15.41 8.25 -6.37
CA GLN A 260 -15.09 9.49 -5.67
C GLN A 260 -15.32 10.74 -6.52
N GLN A 261 -14.99 10.68 -7.81
CA GLN A 261 -15.26 11.80 -8.71
C GLN A 261 -16.77 12.08 -8.79
N ARG A 262 -17.60 11.03 -8.90
CA ARG A 262 -19.06 11.17 -8.96
C ARG A 262 -19.68 11.61 -7.64
N TYR A 263 -19.16 11.13 -6.51
CA TYR A 263 -19.56 11.63 -5.19
C TYR A 263 -19.26 13.12 -5.04
N LYS A 264 -18.04 13.56 -5.42
CA LYS A 264 -17.65 14.97 -5.39
C LYS A 264 -18.51 15.86 -6.29
N SER A 265 -18.95 15.35 -7.45
CA SER A 265 -19.79 16.10 -8.38
C SER A 265 -21.29 16.00 -8.07
N GLY A 266 -21.70 15.27 -7.03
CA GLY A 266 -23.11 15.02 -6.71
C GLY A 266 -23.87 14.18 -7.75
N LEU A 267 -23.16 13.50 -8.66
CA LEU A 267 -23.76 12.65 -9.70
C LEU A 267 -24.11 11.25 -9.20
N LEU A 268 -23.67 10.91 -7.99
CA LEU A 268 -23.88 9.63 -7.34
C LEU A 268 -23.82 9.87 -5.82
N ASN A 269 -24.53 9.08 -5.03
CA ASN A 269 -24.38 9.08 -3.58
C ASN A 269 -24.09 7.65 -3.03
N PRO A 270 -23.55 7.53 -1.80
CA PRO A 270 -23.22 6.23 -1.23
C PRO A 270 -24.42 5.27 -1.13
N GLU A 271 -25.64 5.76 -0.89
CA GLU A 271 -26.84 4.92 -0.78
C GLU A 271 -27.21 4.24 -2.12
N GLU A 272 -27.07 4.95 -3.24
CA GLU A 272 -27.27 4.38 -4.58
C GLU A 272 -26.27 3.27 -4.88
N VAL A 273 -25.01 3.44 -4.47
CA VAL A 273 -23.96 2.43 -4.62
C VAL A 273 -24.25 1.21 -3.76
N VAL A 274 -24.69 1.40 -2.52
CA VAL A 274 -25.12 0.30 -1.63
C VAL A 274 -26.28 -0.48 -2.26
N LYS A 275 -27.32 0.20 -2.76
CA LYS A 275 -28.44 -0.47 -3.47
C LYS A 275 -27.95 -1.29 -4.66
N SER A 276 -27.05 -0.72 -5.47
CA SER A 276 -26.43 -1.41 -6.61
C SER A 276 -25.64 -2.65 -6.17
N VAL A 277 -24.84 -2.54 -5.11
CA VAL A 277 -24.05 -3.65 -4.53
C VAL A 277 -24.96 -4.79 -4.08
N PHE A 278 -25.98 -4.52 -3.26
CA PHE A 278 -26.87 -5.58 -2.79
C PHE A 278 -27.67 -6.23 -3.92
N ASN A 279 -28.10 -5.45 -4.93
CA ASN A 279 -28.74 -6.02 -6.12
C ASN A 279 -27.81 -6.95 -6.91
N ARG A 280 -26.51 -6.63 -6.99
CA ARG A 280 -25.50 -7.53 -7.60
C ARG A 280 -25.32 -8.79 -6.78
N ILE A 281 -25.20 -8.66 -5.45
CA ILE A 281 -25.05 -9.80 -4.54
C ILE A 281 -26.23 -10.77 -4.70
N GLU A 282 -27.48 -10.30 -4.63
CA GLU A 282 -28.69 -11.14 -4.76
C GLU A 282 -28.78 -11.87 -6.11
N ARG A 283 -28.26 -11.28 -7.19
CA ARG A 283 -28.19 -11.94 -8.50
C ARG A 283 -27.08 -12.99 -8.52
N TYR A 284 -25.91 -12.66 -7.97
CA TYR A 284 -24.74 -13.53 -8.01
C TYR A 284 -24.86 -14.73 -7.07
N GLU A 285 -25.63 -14.64 -5.99
CA GLU A 285 -25.94 -15.79 -5.12
C GLU A 285 -26.63 -16.94 -5.86
N LYS A 286 -27.28 -16.67 -7.00
CA LYS A 286 -27.85 -17.71 -7.88
C LYS A 286 -26.79 -18.42 -8.72
N ILE A 287 -25.62 -17.82 -8.86
CA ILE A 287 -24.48 -18.35 -9.59
C ILE A 287 -23.56 -19.10 -8.63
N ASP A 288 -23.14 -18.42 -7.55
CA ASP A 288 -22.29 -18.99 -6.50
C ASP A 288 -22.83 -18.58 -5.11
N PRO A 289 -23.62 -19.45 -4.46
CA PRO A 289 -24.15 -19.18 -3.12
C PRO A 289 -23.08 -19.30 -2.03
N ALA A 290 -21.89 -19.86 -2.32
CA ALA A 290 -20.87 -20.15 -1.33
C ALA A 290 -19.94 -18.96 -1.03
N VAL A 291 -20.06 -17.83 -1.74
CA VAL A 291 -19.16 -16.67 -1.59
C VAL A 291 -19.19 -16.05 -0.19
N TRP A 292 -20.37 -16.00 0.44
CA TRP A 292 -20.60 -15.27 1.69
C TRP A 292 -20.91 -16.23 2.84
N ILE A 293 -20.34 -15.96 4.02
CA ILE A 293 -20.76 -16.62 5.27
C ILE A 293 -21.87 -15.80 5.93
N SER A 294 -21.67 -14.49 6.01
CA SER A 294 -22.65 -13.57 6.56
C SER A 294 -22.58 -12.21 5.87
N LYS A 295 -23.69 -11.49 5.87
CA LYS A 295 -23.84 -10.17 5.28
C LYS A 295 -24.53 -9.27 6.29
N GLN A 296 -24.17 -7.99 6.30
CA GLN A 296 -25.01 -6.97 6.93
C GLN A 296 -26.34 -6.91 6.17
N SER A 297 -27.42 -6.55 6.86
CA SER A 297 -28.68 -6.25 6.17
C SER A 297 -28.51 -5.03 5.26
N ARG A 298 -29.31 -4.98 4.20
CA ARG A 298 -29.32 -3.85 3.27
C ARG A 298 -29.62 -2.54 4.01
N GLU A 299 -30.52 -2.60 4.99
CA GLU A 299 -30.96 -1.49 5.83
C GLU A 299 -29.85 -0.96 6.73
N GLU A 300 -29.05 -1.84 7.35
CA GLU A 300 -27.89 -1.44 8.17
C GLU A 300 -26.85 -0.68 7.34
N VAL A 301 -26.50 -1.20 6.15
CA VAL A 301 -25.50 -0.55 5.29
C VAL A 301 -26.03 0.76 4.70
N LEU A 302 -27.32 0.84 4.36
CA LEU A 302 -27.95 2.10 3.95
C LEU A 302 -27.93 3.13 5.07
N THR A 303 -28.19 2.71 6.32
CA THR A 303 -28.10 3.58 7.48
C THR A 303 -26.67 4.09 7.69
N ALA A 304 -25.66 3.22 7.52
CA ALA A 304 -24.26 3.61 7.57
C ALA A 304 -23.89 4.60 6.44
N ALA A 305 -24.37 4.37 5.22
CA ALA A 305 -24.17 5.27 4.08
C ALA A 305 -24.79 6.66 4.30
N LYS A 306 -26.00 6.71 4.86
CA LYS A 306 -26.67 7.95 5.24
C LYS A 306 -25.92 8.69 6.34
N SER A 307 -25.53 7.99 7.41
CA SER A 307 -24.74 8.57 8.51
C SER A 307 -23.39 9.10 8.02
N LEU A 308 -22.75 8.39 7.08
CA LEU A 308 -21.53 8.84 6.44
C LEU A 308 -21.75 10.14 5.65
N THR A 309 -22.87 10.25 4.94
CA THR A 309 -23.25 11.46 4.21
C THR A 309 -23.48 12.64 5.14
N GLU A 310 -24.22 12.44 6.23
CA GLU A 310 -24.47 13.46 7.26
C GLU A 310 -23.18 13.91 7.96
N ARG A 311 -22.27 12.97 8.26
CA ARG A 311 -21.00 13.27 8.95
C ARG A 311 -20.06 14.16 8.13
N PHE A 312 -20.15 14.09 6.81
CA PHE A 312 -19.24 14.76 5.86
C PHE A 312 -19.93 15.77 4.94
N SER A 313 -21.14 16.24 5.26
CA SER A 313 -21.88 17.23 4.45
C SER A 313 -21.10 18.55 4.25
N GLU A 314 -20.38 18.99 5.27
CA GLU A 314 -19.57 20.23 5.27
C GLU A 314 -18.07 19.95 5.55
N LYS A 315 -17.66 18.69 5.46
CA LYS A 315 -16.27 18.27 5.71
C LYS A 315 -15.67 17.64 4.46
N PRO A 316 -14.35 17.71 4.27
CA PRO A 316 -13.71 16.99 3.18
C PRO A 316 -13.98 15.49 3.25
N MET A 317 -14.33 14.89 2.12
CA MET A 317 -14.56 13.45 2.01
C MET A 317 -13.25 12.68 2.31
N PRO A 318 -13.30 11.62 3.12
CA PRO A 318 -12.16 10.79 3.42
C PRO A 318 -11.74 9.89 2.24
N PRO A 319 -10.54 9.27 2.29
CA PRO A 319 -9.91 8.60 1.14
C PRO A 319 -10.66 7.39 0.56
N LEU A 320 -11.62 6.81 1.29
CA LEU A 320 -12.46 5.68 0.87
C LEU A 320 -13.96 5.98 1.09
N TYR A 321 -14.35 7.26 1.09
CA TYR A 321 -15.73 7.68 1.29
C TYR A 321 -16.72 6.92 0.40
N GLY A 322 -17.64 6.18 1.03
CA GLY A 322 -18.72 5.45 0.36
C GLY A 322 -18.23 4.25 -0.47
N VAL A 323 -17.00 3.77 -0.25
CA VAL A 323 -16.43 2.63 -0.99
C VAL A 323 -16.84 1.33 -0.30
N PRO A 324 -17.59 0.43 -0.97
CA PRO A 324 -18.01 -0.85 -0.39
C PRO A 324 -16.85 -1.86 -0.33
N PHE A 325 -16.69 -2.50 0.82
CA PHE A 325 -15.68 -3.55 1.03
C PHE A 325 -16.22 -4.72 1.86
N ALA A 326 -15.57 -5.86 1.75
CA ALA A 326 -15.89 -7.04 2.56
C ALA A 326 -14.61 -7.66 3.14
N LEU A 327 -14.79 -8.49 4.16
CA LEU A 327 -13.71 -9.09 4.92
C LEU A 327 -13.74 -10.59 4.77
N LYS A 328 -12.57 -11.21 4.61
CA LYS A 328 -12.42 -12.64 4.89
C LYS A 328 -12.86 -12.94 6.32
N ASP A 329 -13.50 -14.08 6.53
CA ASP A 329 -14.19 -14.35 7.80
C ASP A 329 -13.28 -14.46 9.03
N ASN A 330 -11.99 -14.67 8.86
CA ASN A 330 -11.02 -14.69 9.96
C ASN A 330 -10.54 -13.28 10.41
N ILE A 331 -11.20 -12.20 9.99
CA ILE A 331 -10.86 -10.82 10.37
C ILE A 331 -12.00 -10.22 11.19
N ASP A 332 -11.65 -9.67 12.36
CA ASP A 332 -12.60 -9.16 13.34
C ASP A 332 -13.15 -7.78 12.97
N ILE A 333 -14.45 -7.64 13.17
CA ILE A 333 -15.18 -6.37 13.22
C ILE A 333 -16.15 -6.45 14.39
N GLU A 334 -16.14 -5.42 15.25
CA GLU A 334 -16.88 -5.42 16.52
C GLU A 334 -18.35 -5.79 16.33
N GLY A 335 -18.86 -6.67 17.22
CA GLY A 335 -20.26 -7.10 17.22
C GLY A 335 -20.63 -8.14 16.16
N VAL A 336 -19.73 -8.46 15.22
CA VAL A 336 -19.97 -9.47 14.18
C VAL A 336 -19.28 -10.79 14.57
N VAL A 337 -19.91 -11.90 14.21
CA VAL A 337 -19.34 -13.23 14.42
C VAL A 337 -18.15 -13.46 13.48
N THR A 338 -17.05 -13.92 14.04
CA THR A 338 -15.89 -14.46 13.32
C THR A 338 -15.89 -15.97 13.51
N THR A 339 -16.10 -16.72 12.42
CA THR A 339 -16.12 -18.20 12.47
C THR A 339 -14.80 -18.80 12.00
N ALA A 340 -14.05 -18.08 11.14
CA ALA A 340 -12.93 -18.63 10.39
C ALA A 340 -13.31 -19.95 9.68
N THR A 341 -14.56 -20.03 9.20
CA THR A 341 -15.22 -21.21 8.61
C THR A 341 -15.23 -22.46 9.51
N CYS A 342 -15.26 -22.25 10.82
CA CYS A 342 -15.30 -23.29 11.85
C CYS A 342 -16.34 -22.90 12.93
N GLU A 343 -17.54 -23.47 12.86
CA GLU A 343 -18.64 -23.10 13.78
C GLU A 343 -18.28 -23.33 15.25
N THR A 344 -17.55 -24.40 15.54
CA THR A 344 -17.08 -24.72 16.91
C THR A 344 -16.02 -23.75 17.42
N PHE A 345 -15.36 -23.00 16.54
CA PHE A 345 -14.40 -21.95 16.89
C PHE A 345 -15.02 -20.54 16.91
N ALA A 346 -16.30 -20.41 16.53
CA ALA A 346 -16.91 -19.11 16.31
C ALA A 346 -17.05 -18.27 17.59
N TYR A 347 -16.80 -16.97 17.47
CA TYR A 347 -17.00 -16.01 18.55
C TYR A 347 -17.53 -14.68 18.00
N SER A 348 -18.23 -13.91 18.83
CA SER A 348 -18.55 -12.51 18.52
C SER A 348 -17.36 -11.62 18.84
N ALA A 349 -16.84 -10.90 17.85
CA ALA A 349 -15.68 -10.05 18.04
C ALA A 349 -15.99 -8.89 19.00
N LYS A 350 -15.11 -8.68 19.98
CA LYS A 350 -15.25 -7.62 21.01
C LYS A 350 -14.65 -6.28 20.59
N SER A 351 -13.90 -6.26 19.49
CA SER A 351 -13.23 -5.07 18.97
C SER A 351 -12.97 -5.25 17.49
N THR A 352 -12.98 -4.15 16.75
CA THR A 352 -12.61 -4.13 15.34
C THR A 352 -11.10 -4.25 15.16
N ALA A 353 -10.64 -5.06 14.21
CA ALA A 353 -9.22 -5.15 13.87
C ALA A 353 -8.66 -3.77 13.47
N PRO A 354 -7.46 -3.36 13.90
CA PRO A 354 -6.95 -1.99 13.65
C PRO A 354 -6.94 -1.60 12.17
N ALA A 355 -6.58 -2.51 11.27
CA ALA A 355 -6.63 -2.29 9.84
C ALA A 355 -8.06 -2.03 9.33
N VAL A 356 -9.06 -2.71 9.88
CA VAL A 356 -10.47 -2.52 9.52
C VAL A 356 -10.97 -1.18 10.05
N GLN A 357 -10.58 -0.79 11.26
CA GLN A 357 -10.95 0.51 11.83
C GLN A 357 -10.44 1.66 10.96
N LEU A 358 -9.20 1.57 10.46
CA LEU A 358 -8.64 2.56 9.52
C LEU A 358 -9.45 2.67 8.23
N LEU A 359 -10.01 1.57 7.71
CA LEU A 359 -10.90 1.60 6.54
C LEU A 359 -12.24 2.30 6.85
N LEU A 360 -12.84 1.99 8.00
CA LEU A 360 -14.10 2.61 8.44
C LEU A 360 -13.92 4.12 8.68
N ASP A 361 -12.82 4.51 9.32
CA ASP A 361 -12.46 5.91 9.55
C ASP A 361 -12.17 6.65 8.24
N ALA A 362 -11.64 5.94 7.24
CA ALA A 362 -11.50 6.44 5.88
C ALA A 362 -12.82 6.49 5.08
N GLY A 363 -13.94 6.13 5.70
CA GLY A 363 -15.30 6.23 5.14
C GLY A 363 -15.73 5.05 4.27
N ALA A 364 -15.02 3.92 4.34
CA ALA A 364 -15.41 2.70 3.64
C ALA A 364 -16.65 2.07 4.27
N LEU A 365 -17.48 1.40 3.47
CA LEU A 365 -18.72 0.77 3.89
C LEU A 365 -18.57 -0.75 3.93
N TYR A 366 -18.69 -1.34 5.12
CA TYR A 366 -18.55 -2.78 5.32
C TYR A 366 -19.81 -3.54 4.89
N ILE A 367 -19.64 -4.59 4.08
CA ILE A 367 -20.74 -5.38 3.51
C ILE A 367 -20.96 -6.72 4.22
N GLY A 368 -19.90 -7.45 4.57
CA GLY A 368 -20.06 -8.79 5.15
C GLY A 368 -18.78 -9.61 5.27
N LYS A 369 -18.93 -10.84 5.79
CA LYS A 369 -17.88 -11.85 5.95
C LYS A 369 -17.91 -12.86 4.81
N LEU A 370 -16.75 -13.07 4.20
CA LEU A 370 -16.55 -13.89 3.01
C LEU A 370 -16.00 -15.27 3.36
N ASN A 371 -16.39 -16.26 2.57
CA ASN A 371 -15.98 -17.64 2.73
C ASN A 371 -14.47 -17.82 2.52
N MET A 372 -13.92 -18.88 3.11
CA MET A 372 -12.50 -19.19 3.12
C MET A 372 -12.23 -20.68 3.34
N ASP A 373 -11.01 -21.16 3.09
CA ASP A 373 -10.60 -22.48 3.62
C ASP A 373 -10.51 -22.43 5.14
N GLN A 374 -11.06 -23.45 5.81
CA GLN A 374 -11.16 -23.57 7.26
C GLN A 374 -9.86 -23.26 7.99
N LEU A 375 -9.96 -22.32 8.95
CA LEU A 375 -8.85 -21.83 9.77
C LEU A 375 -7.64 -21.34 8.93
N ALA A 376 -7.92 -20.78 7.74
CA ALA A 376 -6.93 -20.33 6.76
C ALA A 376 -5.90 -21.43 6.41
N THR A 377 -6.36 -22.69 6.36
CA THR A 377 -5.54 -23.87 6.13
C THR A 377 -5.92 -24.52 4.79
N GLY A 378 -5.53 -23.88 3.70
CA GLY A 378 -5.76 -24.33 2.33
C GLY A 378 -5.39 -23.25 1.31
N LEU A 379 -5.23 -23.68 0.06
CA LEU A 379 -5.00 -22.83 -1.12
C LEU A 379 -6.05 -23.09 -2.21
N SER A 380 -7.16 -23.79 -1.90
CA SER A 380 -8.14 -24.22 -2.90
C SER A 380 -9.48 -23.49 -2.82
N GLY A 381 -9.95 -23.15 -1.62
CA GLY A 381 -11.31 -22.67 -1.37
C GLY A 381 -12.33 -23.79 -1.17
N CYS A 382 -11.94 -25.06 -1.25
CA CYS A 382 -12.84 -26.22 -1.14
C CYS A 382 -13.02 -26.72 0.30
N ARG A 383 -12.31 -26.16 1.29
CA ARG A 383 -12.28 -26.67 2.67
C ARG A 383 -13.22 -25.89 3.58
N SER A 384 -14.48 -25.76 3.20
CA SER A 384 -15.46 -24.96 3.95
C SER A 384 -16.79 -25.70 4.14
N PRO A 385 -17.38 -25.69 5.35
CA PRO A 385 -18.72 -26.21 5.57
C PRO A 385 -19.82 -25.32 4.93
N TYR A 386 -19.48 -24.10 4.50
CA TYR A 386 -20.39 -23.16 3.85
C TYR A 386 -20.47 -23.33 2.32
N GLY A 387 -20.00 -24.48 1.81
CA GLY A 387 -19.88 -24.77 0.38
C GLY A 387 -18.55 -24.30 -0.23
N THR A 388 -18.31 -24.70 -1.47
CA THR A 388 -17.08 -24.42 -2.23
C THR A 388 -17.31 -23.29 -3.22
N PRO A 389 -16.75 -22.08 -2.99
CA PRO A 389 -16.76 -21.03 -4.00
C PRO A 389 -15.92 -21.46 -5.20
N HIS A 390 -16.32 -21.05 -6.40
CA HIS A 390 -15.65 -21.43 -7.64
C HIS A 390 -15.09 -20.20 -8.37
N SER A 391 -14.23 -20.44 -9.37
CA SER A 391 -13.71 -19.35 -10.20
C SER A 391 -14.86 -18.62 -10.91
N VAL A 392 -14.77 -17.31 -11.05
CA VAL A 392 -15.75 -16.52 -11.84
C VAL A 392 -15.78 -16.90 -13.32
N TYR A 393 -14.74 -17.60 -13.80
CA TYR A 393 -14.61 -18.03 -15.19
C TYR A 393 -15.22 -19.41 -15.46
N SER A 394 -15.40 -20.25 -14.43
CA SER A 394 -16.09 -21.54 -14.53
C SER A 394 -16.40 -22.11 -13.14
N SER A 395 -17.60 -22.68 -13.01
CA SER A 395 -18.03 -23.40 -11.81
C SER A 395 -17.34 -24.75 -11.60
N GLU A 396 -16.62 -25.26 -12.59
CA GLU A 396 -15.86 -26.50 -12.47
C GLU A 396 -14.48 -26.30 -11.85
N TYR A 397 -13.98 -25.06 -11.82
CA TYR A 397 -12.63 -24.73 -11.38
C TYR A 397 -12.62 -24.10 -9.99
N ILE A 398 -11.60 -24.45 -9.20
CA ILE A 398 -11.47 -23.92 -7.84
C ILE A 398 -11.34 -22.39 -7.88
N SER A 399 -11.94 -21.71 -6.90
CA SER A 399 -11.72 -20.27 -6.70
C SER A 399 -10.29 -19.96 -6.25
N GLY A 400 -9.60 -20.94 -5.68
CA GLY A 400 -8.36 -20.74 -4.94
C GLY A 400 -8.64 -20.31 -3.51
N GLY A 401 -7.64 -20.46 -2.66
CA GLY A 401 -7.80 -20.19 -1.24
C GLY A 401 -6.51 -19.72 -0.57
N SER A 402 -6.51 -19.50 0.74
CA SER A 402 -7.68 -19.64 1.60
C SER A 402 -8.65 -18.47 1.51
N SER A 403 -8.31 -17.33 0.90
CA SER A 403 -9.21 -16.17 0.77
C SER A 403 -10.15 -16.31 -0.45
N SER A 404 -10.92 -17.40 -0.50
CA SER A 404 -11.72 -17.81 -1.66
C SER A 404 -12.85 -16.82 -1.99
N GLY A 405 -13.80 -16.64 -1.06
CA GLY A 405 -14.92 -15.71 -1.24
C GLY A 405 -14.45 -14.28 -1.49
N SER A 406 -13.31 -13.88 -0.90
CA SER A 406 -12.68 -12.58 -1.13
C SER A 406 -12.33 -12.33 -2.59
N ALA A 407 -11.68 -13.28 -3.26
CA ALA A 407 -11.34 -13.10 -4.67
C ALA A 407 -12.56 -13.12 -5.56
N VAL A 408 -13.52 -14.03 -5.31
CA VAL A 408 -14.75 -14.11 -6.09
C VAL A 408 -15.57 -12.83 -5.96
N ALA A 409 -15.71 -12.27 -4.75
CA ALA A 409 -16.47 -11.05 -4.53
C ALA A 409 -15.89 -9.82 -5.26
N VAL A 410 -14.56 -9.71 -5.36
CA VAL A 410 -13.92 -8.64 -6.13
C VAL A 410 -14.05 -8.90 -7.64
N ALA A 411 -13.75 -10.11 -8.09
CA ALA A 411 -13.73 -10.46 -9.50
C ALA A 411 -15.13 -10.40 -10.15
N ALA A 412 -16.17 -10.75 -9.39
CA ALA A 412 -17.57 -10.61 -9.80
C ALA A 412 -18.14 -9.19 -9.61
N GLY A 413 -17.35 -8.22 -9.13
CA GLY A 413 -17.78 -6.83 -8.96
C GLY A 413 -18.83 -6.63 -7.85
N LEU A 414 -18.84 -7.50 -6.84
CA LEU A 414 -19.79 -7.41 -5.71
C LEU A 414 -19.34 -6.36 -4.69
N VAL A 415 -18.04 -6.12 -4.57
CA VAL A 415 -17.43 -5.07 -3.73
C VAL A 415 -16.24 -4.44 -4.44
N SER A 416 -15.78 -3.27 -4.00
CA SER A 416 -14.65 -2.57 -4.63
C SER A 416 -13.30 -3.20 -4.31
N PHE A 417 -13.16 -3.74 -3.10
CA PHE A 417 -11.97 -4.44 -2.63
C PHE A 417 -12.32 -5.32 -1.44
N THR A 418 -11.40 -6.21 -1.07
CA THR A 418 -11.52 -7.02 0.14
C THR A 418 -10.21 -7.07 0.91
N LEU A 419 -10.29 -7.22 2.23
CA LEU A 419 -9.16 -7.71 3.01
C LEU A 419 -9.25 -9.23 3.14
N GLY A 420 -8.15 -9.90 2.79
CA GLY A 420 -7.91 -11.32 3.04
C GLY A 420 -6.70 -11.51 3.95
N THR A 421 -6.22 -12.75 4.03
CA THR A 421 -4.94 -13.06 4.68
C THR A 421 -4.06 -13.87 3.74
N ASP A 422 -2.75 -13.75 3.89
CA ASP A 422 -1.75 -14.53 3.17
C ASP A 422 -0.70 -15.04 4.18
N THR A 423 -0.67 -16.37 4.34
CA THR A 423 0.37 -17.09 5.11
C THR A 423 1.23 -17.90 4.15
N ALA A 424 0.59 -18.73 3.32
CA ALA A 424 1.23 -19.61 2.34
C ALA A 424 1.09 -19.13 0.89
N GLY A 425 0.31 -18.07 0.63
CA GLY A 425 -0.19 -17.74 -0.72
C GLY A 425 -1.67 -17.34 -0.77
N SER A 426 -2.36 -17.33 0.37
CA SER A 426 -3.81 -17.16 0.47
C SER A 426 -4.36 -15.83 -0.04
N GLY A 427 -3.52 -14.82 -0.29
CA GLY A 427 -3.88 -13.55 -0.91
C GLY A 427 -3.53 -13.46 -2.40
N ARG A 428 -2.71 -14.39 -2.90
CA ARG A 428 -2.13 -14.38 -4.26
C ARG A 428 -2.72 -15.45 -5.18
N VAL A 429 -2.89 -16.67 -4.66
CA VAL A 429 -3.47 -17.82 -5.38
C VAL A 429 -4.89 -17.53 -5.87
N PRO A 430 -5.87 -17.19 -5.00
CA PRO A 430 -7.23 -16.93 -5.44
C PRO A 430 -7.34 -15.70 -6.35
N ALA A 431 -6.46 -14.70 -6.19
CA ALA A 431 -6.41 -13.56 -7.10
C ALA A 431 -5.99 -13.98 -8.52
N ALA A 432 -5.01 -14.88 -8.66
CA ALA A 432 -4.57 -15.40 -9.95
C ALA A 432 -5.69 -16.16 -10.68
N PHE A 433 -6.39 -17.06 -9.97
CA PHE A 433 -7.50 -17.86 -10.51
C PHE A 433 -8.76 -17.07 -10.85
N ASN A 434 -8.85 -15.83 -10.40
CA ASN A 434 -9.96 -14.92 -10.70
C ASN A 434 -9.54 -13.68 -11.50
N GLY A 435 -8.29 -13.64 -11.98
CA GLY A 435 -7.80 -12.58 -12.88
C GLY A 435 -7.83 -11.17 -12.29
N ILE A 436 -7.70 -11.05 -10.97
CA ILE A 436 -7.64 -9.78 -10.23
C ILE A 436 -6.27 -9.57 -9.58
N VAL A 437 -6.08 -8.42 -8.94
CA VAL A 437 -4.84 -8.15 -8.20
C VAL A 437 -4.92 -8.71 -6.79
N GLY A 438 -3.89 -9.46 -6.40
CA GLY A 438 -3.70 -9.96 -5.04
C GLY A 438 -2.41 -9.42 -4.45
N TYR A 439 -2.51 -8.40 -3.60
CA TYR A 439 -1.36 -7.73 -3.00
C TYR A 439 -1.10 -8.23 -1.58
N LYS A 440 0.10 -8.74 -1.37
CA LYS A 440 0.66 -9.19 -0.10
C LYS A 440 1.75 -8.22 0.38
N PRO A 441 1.43 -7.29 1.29
CA PRO A 441 2.40 -6.34 1.83
C PRO A 441 3.54 -7.02 2.60
N THR A 442 4.57 -6.25 2.91
CA THR A 442 5.62 -6.64 3.87
C THR A 442 4.98 -6.99 5.21
N LYS A 443 5.32 -8.17 5.74
CA LYS A 443 4.82 -8.64 7.04
C LYS A 443 5.13 -7.65 8.15
N GLY A 444 4.16 -7.38 9.02
CA GLY A 444 4.27 -6.43 10.13
C GLY A 444 4.11 -4.96 9.74
N THR A 445 3.82 -4.63 8.48
CA THR A 445 3.52 -3.23 8.07
C THR A 445 2.03 -2.88 8.15
N ILE A 446 1.19 -3.91 8.22
CA ILE A 446 -0.23 -3.82 8.58
C ILE A 446 -0.40 -4.73 9.80
N SER A 447 -1.02 -4.21 10.87
CA SER A 447 -1.29 -4.97 12.09
C SER A 447 -2.14 -6.21 11.79
N ALA A 448 -1.74 -7.36 12.34
CA ALA A 448 -2.50 -8.60 12.27
C ALA A 448 -3.40 -8.81 13.50
N ARG A 449 -3.45 -7.84 14.43
CA ARG A 449 -4.37 -7.92 15.56
C ARG A 449 -5.83 -7.97 15.10
N GLY A 450 -6.63 -8.79 15.76
CA GLY A 450 -8.02 -9.05 15.36
C GLY A 450 -8.12 -9.97 14.13
N VAL A 451 -7.05 -10.65 13.74
CA VAL A 451 -7.11 -11.75 12.77
C VAL A 451 -7.02 -13.06 13.53
N VAL A 452 -7.91 -14.01 13.25
CA VAL A 452 -7.76 -15.40 13.72
C VAL A 452 -6.52 -15.98 13.03
N PRO A 453 -5.46 -16.29 13.79
CA PRO A 453 -4.16 -16.59 13.22
C PRO A 453 -4.11 -18.01 12.66
N ALA A 454 -3.43 -18.15 11.52
CA ALA A 454 -2.93 -19.43 11.02
C ALA A 454 -1.53 -19.68 11.55
N CYS A 455 -0.56 -18.85 11.18
CA CYS A 455 0.80 -18.88 11.72
C CYS A 455 1.15 -17.44 12.11
N LYS A 456 1.00 -17.07 13.39
CA LYS A 456 1.14 -15.68 13.87
C LYS A 456 2.41 -14.99 13.36
N SER A 457 3.53 -15.71 13.33
CA SER A 457 4.84 -15.21 12.89
C SER A 457 4.94 -14.96 11.38
N LEU A 458 4.00 -15.46 10.58
CA LEU A 458 3.99 -15.40 9.11
C LEU A 458 2.79 -14.64 8.55
N ASP A 459 1.68 -14.59 9.30
CA ASP A 459 0.42 -14.05 8.83
C ASP A 459 0.54 -12.59 8.42
N THR A 460 -0.03 -12.29 7.25
CA THR A 460 -0.09 -10.93 6.71
C THR A 460 -1.49 -10.68 6.18
N LEU A 461 -2.10 -9.54 6.51
CA LEU A 461 -3.30 -9.08 5.81
C LEU A 461 -2.97 -8.79 4.34
N SER A 462 -3.80 -9.30 3.43
CA SER A 462 -3.65 -9.10 1.99
C SER A 462 -4.80 -8.26 1.44
N ILE A 463 -4.54 -7.52 0.37
CA ILE A 463 -5.54 -6.69 -0.31
C ILE A 463 -5.84 -7.31 -1.66
N MET A 464 -7.12 -7.51 -1.97
CA MET A 464 -7.55 -7.86 -3.32
C MET A 464 -8.38 -6.72 -3.92
N ALA A 465 -8.08 -6.37 -5.16
CA ALA A 465 -8.74 -5.29 -5.88
C ALA A 465 -8.74 -5.56 -7.40
N PRO A 466 -9.59 -4.89 -8.19
CA PRO A 466 -9.58 -5.05 -9.64
C PRO A 466 -8.29 -4.57 -10.31
N THR A 467 -7.59 -3.60 -9.69
CA THR A 467 -6.38 -2.98 -10.26
C THR A 467 -5.31 -2.71 -9.20
N LEU A 468 -4.05 -2.59 -9.64
CA LEU A 468 -2.91 -2.25 -8.78
C LEU A 468 -3.08 -0.89 -8.11
N ALA A 469 -3.65 0.08 -8.82
CA ALA A 469 -3.90 1.41 -8.31
C ALA A 469 -4.91 1.40 -7.14
N GLU A 470 -5.95 0.58 -7.23
CA GLU A 470 -6.95 0.42 -6.17
C GLU A 470 -6.37 -0.34 -4.96
N ALA A 471 -5.62 -1.41 -5.19
CA ALA A 471 -4.92 -2.12 -4.11
C ALA A 471 -3.94 -1.19 -3.36
N ARG A 472 -3.16 -0.39 -4.09
CA ARG A 472 -2.23 0.59 -3.51
C ARG A 472 -2.96 1.68 -2.72
N LYS A 473 -4.11 2.13 -3.19
CA LYS A 473 -4.93 3.13 -2.49
C LYS A 473 -5.43 2.62 -1.15
N VAL A 474 -5.93 1.39 -1.10
CA VAL A 474 -6.33 0.73 0.15
C VAL A 474 -5.13 0.58 1.08
N TRP A 475 -3.97 0.16 0.55
CA TRP A 475 -2.74 0.01 1.32
C TRP A 475 -2.31 1.31 2.02
N PHE A 476 -2.41 2.47 1.37
CA PHE A 476 -2.07 3.74 2.01
C PHE A 476 -2.93 4.09 3.22
N VAL A 477 -4.16 3.59 3.28
CA VAL A 477 -5.05 3.80 4.42
C VAL A 477 -4.65 2.92 5.60
N ILE A 478 -4.25 1.67 5.33
CA ILE A 478 -4.07 0.65 6.38
C ILE A 478 -2.61 0.34 6.73
N ASN A 479 -1.64 0.87 5.98
CA ASN A 479 -0.21 0.77 6.26
C ASN A 479 0.17 1.67 7.45
N HIS A 480 -0.12 1.19 8.65
CA HIS A 480 0.04 1.92 9.90
C HIS A 480 0.75 1.06 10.94
N TYR A 481 1.72 1.65 11.64
CA TYR A 481 2.43 0.99 12.73
C TYR A 481 1.51 0.87 13.96
N ASP A 482 1.34 -0.34 14.46
CA ASP A 482 0.59 -0.65 15.67
C ASP A 482 1.57 -1.04 16.77
N ASP A 483 1.73 -0.21 17.79
CA ASP A 483 2.69 -0.42 18.88
C ASP A 483 2.27 -1.56 19.83
N LEU A 484 1.04 -2.04 19.71
CA LEU A 484 0.51 -3.14 20.49
C LEU A 484 0.54 -4.48 19.73
N ASP A 485 0.92 -4.50 18.45
CA ASP A 485 1.19 -5.73 17.70
C ASP A 485 2.67 -6.13 17.87
N PRO A 486 2.98 -7.28 18.51
CA PRO A 486 4.36 -7.70 18.74
C PRO A 486 5.15 -8.00 17.44
N PHE A 487 4.47 -8.20 16.31
CA PHE A 487 5.11 -8.42 15.01
C PHE A 487 5.17 -7.16 14.15
N ALA A 488 4.68 -6.02 14.64
CA ALA A 488 4.71 -4.76 13.89
C ALA A 488 6.15 -4.28 13.66
N LYS A 489 6.45 -3.91 12.42
CA LYS A 489 7.73 -3.35 12.03
C LYS A 489 7.66 -1.83 12.05
N LYS A 490 8.63 -1.22 12.73
CA LYS A 490 8.78 0.25 12.72
C LYS A 490 9.08 0.71 11.28
N PRO A 491 8.39 1.75 10.77
CA PRO A 491 8.62 2.24 9.41
C PRO A 491 10.08 2.62 9.11
N LEU A 492 10.79 3.15 10.11
CA LEU A 492 12.21 3.51 10.01
C LEU A 492 13.19 2.32 9.97
N GLY A 493 12.73 1.12 10.37
CA GLY A 493 13.53 -0.10 10.36
C GLY A 493 13.44 -0.90 9.06
N LEU A 494 12.67 -0.41 8.09
CA LEU A 494 12.45 -1.07 6.81
C LEU A 494 13.47 -0.59 5.77
N SER A 495 13.86 -1.48 4.87
CA SER A 495 14.80 -1.17 3.79
C SER A 495 14.29 -0.02 2.93
N LEU A 496 15.22 0.84 2.52
CA LEU A 496 15.02 1.94 1.60
C LEU A 496 15.80 1.63 0.31
N TRP A 497 15.31 2.12 -0.82
CA TRP A 497 15.98 2.00 -2.11
C TRP A 497 16.15 3.39 -2.72
N LYS A 498 17.09 3.49 -3.66
CA LYS A 498 17.21 4.68 -4.51
C LYS A 498 16.05 4.73 -5.49
N GLN A 499 15.48 5.91 -5.70
CA GLN A 499 14.43 6.08 -6.69
C GLN A 499 15.05 6.16 -8.09
N GLU A 500 14.85 5.13 -8.93
CA GLU A 500 15.52 5.02 -10.24
C GLU A 500 14.61 4.55 -11.38
N PHE A 501 13.29 4.66 -11.29
CA PHE A 501 12.50 3.71 -12.09
C PHE A 501 12.39 3.98 -13.60
N ARG A 502 12.55 5.18 -14.20
CA ARG A 502 12.55 5.40 -15.69
C ARG A 502 13.20 6.68 -16.28
N GLY A 503 14.54 6.80 -16.27
CA GLY A 503 15.28 7.52 -17.34
C GLY A 503 16.39 8.49 -16.89
N TYR A 504 17.32 8.94 -17.75
CA TYR A 504 17.25 9.15 -19.21
C TYR A 504 17.71 7.94 -20.06
N LYS A 505 16.76 7.35 -20.80
CA LYS A 505 16.91 6.32 -21.85
C LYS A 505 17.39 4.90 -21.49
N GLU A 506 18.10 4.65 -20.38
CA GLU A 506 18.65 3.29 -20.09
C GLU A 506 18.44 2.73 -18.66
N GLY A 507 17.84 3.49 -17.73
CA GLY A 507 17.73 3.12 -16.30
C GLY A 507 16.67 2.05 -15.97
N GLY A 508 16.68 0.90 -16.65
CA GLY A 508 15.75 -0.21 -16.42
C GLY A 508 15.81 -0.81 -15.00
N PHE A 509 15.14 -1.93 -14.81
CA PHE A 509 15.16 -2.68 -13.53
C PHE A 509 15.72 -4.09 -13.77
N THR A 510 16.27 -4.72 -12.75
CA THR A 510 16.71 -6.12 -12.79
C THR A 510 15.62 -7.04 -12.26
N PHE A 511 15.52 -8.23 -12.85
CA PHE A 511 14.63 -9.25 -12.32
C PHE A 511 15.24 -10.64 -12.42
N GLY A 512 14.89 -11.50 -11.46
CA GLY A 512 15.21 -12.92 -11.46
C GLY A 512 13.99 -13.77 -11.80
N VAL A 513 14.23 -15.03 -12.19
CA VAL A 513 13.21 -16.05 -12.46
C VAL A 513 13.63 -17.37 -11.80
N PRO A 514 12.69 -18.29 -11.47
CA PRO A 514 13.04 -19.63 -11.02
C PRO A 514 13.82 -20.42 -12.07
N PRO A 515 14.62 -21.41 -11.66
CA PRO A 515 15.30 -22.30 -12.60
C PRO A 515 14.28 -23.17 -13.35
N GLN A 516 14.68 -23.63 -14.54
CA GLN A 516 13.82 -24.43 -15.43
C GLN A 516 13.28 -25.69 -14.74
N SER A 517 14.07 -26.34 -13.88
CA SER A 517 13.66 -27.53 -13.11
C SER A 517 12.43 -27.30 -12.23
N VAL A 518 12.25 -26.09 -11.71
CA VAL A 518 11.06 -25.73 -10.92
C VAL A 518 9.90 -25.38 -11.85
N LEU A 519 10.17 -24.67 -12.96
CA LEU A 519 9.16 -24.29 -13.95
C LEU A 519 8.53 -25.51 -14.64
N GLU A 520 9.25 -26.62 -14.77
CA GLU A 520 8.74 -27.89 -15.30
C GLU A 520 7.59 -28.50 -14.46
N THR A 521 7.40 -28.05 -13.21
CA THR A 521 6.24 -28.45 -12.38
C THR A 521 4.92 -27.84 -12.84
N CYS A 522 4.99 -26.75 -13.63
CA CYS A 522 3.84 -26.07 -14.22
C CYS A 522 3.19 -26.90 -15.33
N SER A 523 1.88 -26.71 -15.55
CA SER A 523 1.25 -27.21 -16.76
C SER A 523 1.87 -26.57 -18.01
N LYS A 524 1.75 -27.23 -19.15
CA LYS A 524 2.37 -26.77 -20.40
C LYS A 524 1.91 -25.35 -20.78
N GLU A 525 0.62 -25.07 -20.64
CA GLU A 525 0.02 -23.76 -20.91
C GLU A 525 0.60 -22.67 -20.00
N TYR A 526 0.86 -23.01 -18.73
CA TYR A 526 1.47 -22.10 -17.77
C TYR A 526 2.93 -21.82 -18.08
N GLN A 527 3.69 -22.82 -18.55
CA GLN A 527 5.08 -22.61 -18.99
C GLN A 527 5.15 -21.65 -20.18
N GLU A 528 4.28 -21.83 -21.18
CA GLU A 528 4.22 -20.98 -22.38
C GLU A 528 3.81 -19.53 -22.05
N LEU A 529 2.79 -19.34 -21.20
CA LEU A 529 2.36 -18.01 -20.77
C LEU A 529 3.37 -17.33 -19.84
N TYR A 530 4.08 -18.11 -19.02
CA TYR A 530 5.14 -17.58 -18.18
C TYR A 530 6.33 -17.09 -19.02
N GLU A 531 6.78 -17.87 -20.01
CA GLU A 531 7.84 -17.44 -20.93
C GLU A 531 7.43 -16.15 -21.66
N THR A 532 6.19 -16.06 -22.11
CA THR A 532 5.62 -14.84 -22.71
C THR A 532 5.70 -13.65 -21.74
N SER A 533 5.40 -13.88 -20.46
CA SER A 533 5.49 -12.85 -19.41
C SER A 533 6.93 -12.40 -19.15
N VAL A 534 7.89 -13.31 -19.17
CA VAL A 534 9.32 -12.99 -19.06
C VAL A 534 9.77 -12.11 -20.22
N GLN A 535 9.45 -12.48 -21.47
CA GLN A 535 9.80 -11.66 -22.64
C GLN A 535 9.11 -10.29 -22.61
N LYS A 536 7.86 -10.24 -22.14
CA LYS A 536 7.13 -8.99 -21.95
C LYS A 536 7.86 -8.09 -20.95
N LEU A 537 8.25 -8.60 -19.80
CA LEU A 537 8.96 -7.82 -18.79
C LEU A 537 10.32 -7.30 -19.30
N ARG A 538 11.02 -8.10 -20.13
CA ARG A 538 12.23 -7.63 -20.85
C ARG A 538 11.95 -6.47 -21.79
N SER A 539 10.87 -6.55 -22.57
CA SER A 539 10.46 -5.47 -23.48
C SER A 539 10.13 -4.16 -22.74
N CYS A 540 9.78 -4.25 -21.45
CA CYS A 540 9.53 -3.11 -20.58
C CYS A 540 10.79 -2.47 -19.98
N GLY A 541 12.00 -2.94 -20.36
CA GLY A 541 13.28 -2.50 -19.80
C GLY A 541 13.81 -3.37 -18.67
N GLY A 542 13.22 -4.55 -18.43
CA GLY A 542 13.70 -5.50 -17.44
C GLY A 542 14.96 -6.23 -17.92
N ARG A 543 16.02 -6.23 -17.11
CA ARG A 543 17.22 -7.04 -17.32
C ARG A 543 17.15 -8.31 -16.49
N LEU A 544 17.08 -9.45 -17.17
CA LEU A 544 17.13 -10.76 -16.53
C LEU A 544 18.51 -10.97 -15.90
N VAL A 545 18.54 -11.35 -14.63
CA VAL A 545 19.74 -11.68 -13.87
C VAL A 545 19.55 -13.06 -13.26
N GLU A 546 20.57 -13.90 -13.40
CA GLU A 546 20.59 -15.22 -12.76
C GLU A 546 20.68 -15.05 -11.24
N ILE A 547 19.87 -15.80 -10.51
CA ILE A 547 19.84 -15.77 -9.05
C ILE A 547 20.01 -17.18 -8.49
N ASP A 548 20.55 -17.27 -7.29
CA ASP A 548 20.42 -18.50 -6.51
C ASP A 548 18.98 -18.58 -5.96
N TYR A 549 18.22 -19.55 -6.48
CA TYR A 549 16.83 -19.78 -6.08
C TYR A 549 16.70 -20.72 -4.87
N THR A 550 17.80 -21.36 -4.45
CA THR A 550 17.84 -22.33 -3.35
C THR A 550 17.22 -21.81 -2.05
N PRO A 551 17.45 -20.55 -1.60
CA PRO A 551 16.88 -20.06 -0.35
C PRO A 551 15.34 -20.05 -0.36
N PHE A 552 14.72 -19.82 -1.53
CA PHE A 552 13.27 -19.79 -1.67
C PHE A 552 12.69 -21.21 -1.67
N GLU A 553 13.31 -22.16 -2.37
CA GLU A 553 12.90 -23.57 -2.32
C GLU A 553 13.00 -24.13 -0.90
N LYS A 554 14.16 -23.97 -0.25
CA LYS A 554 14.39 -24.49 1.09
C LYS A 554 13.50 -23.84 2.14
N ALA A 555 13.18 -22.56 1.98
CA ALA A 555 12.21 -21.91 2.84
C ALA A 555 10.78 -22.44 2.65
N ALA A 556 10.39 -22.83 1.43
CA ALA A 556 9.08 -23.41 1.18
C ALA A 556 8.87 -24.73 1.94
N ASP A 557 9.92 -25.57 2.02
CA ASP A 557 9.92 -26.84 2.75
C ASP A 557 9.60 -26.64 4.25
N LEU A 558 10.02 -25.51 4.84
CA LEU A 558 9.81 -25.23 6.27
C LEU A 558 8.32 -25.08 6.64
N LEU A 559 7.45 -24.73 5.68
CA LEU A 559 6.08 -24.33 5.96
C LEU A 559 5.16 -25.51 6.33
N TYR A 560 5.23 -26.61 5.57
CA TYR A 560 4.35 -27.77 5.74
C TYR A 560 5.12 -29.07 6.04
N ASP A 561 6.39 -29.18 5.64
CA ASP A 561 7.22 -30.38 5.85
C ASP A 561 8.14 -30.27 7.08
N ALA A 562 8.02 -29.18 7.86
CA ALA A 562 8.81 -28.92 9.06
C ALA A 562 7.96 -28.31 10.19
N SER A 563 8.59 -27.62 11.16
CA SER A 563 7.90 -27.15 12.37
C SER A 563 6.85 -26.06 12.20
N LEU A 564 6.84 -25.26 11.11
CA LEU A 564 5.91 -24.13 11.00
C LEU A 564 4.44 -24.55 10.93
N VAL A 565 4.14 -25.80 10.52
CA VAL A 565 2.79 -26.36 10.61
C VAL A 565 2.29 -26.47 12.06
N HIS A 566 3.20 -26.68 13.02
CA HIS A 566 2.87 -26.72 14.46
C HIS A 566 2.54 -25.32 15.01
N GLU A 567 2.96 -24.25 14.35
CA GLU A 567 2.51 -22.90 14.72
C GLU A 567 1.00 -22.73 14.51
N ARG A 568 0.38 -23.48 13.59
CA ARG A 568 -1.08 -23.55 13.45
C ARG A 568 -1.73 -24.16 14.67
N ILE A 569 -1.16 -25.26 15.18
CA ILE A 569 -1.62 -25.90 16.42
C ILE A 569 -1.52 -24.91 17.59
N ALA A 570 -0.40 -24.21 17.71
CA ALA A 570 -0.21 -23.20 18.75
C ALA A 570 -1.15 -21.99 18.61
N SER A 571 -1.43 -21.57 17.38
CA SER A 571 -2.24 -20.39 17.06
C SER A 571 -3.73 -20.63 17.30
N ILE A 572 -4.24 -21.79 16.87
CA ILE A 572 -5.63 -22.20 17.07
C ILE A 572 -5.87 -22.70 18.50
N GLY A 573 -4.88 -23.34 19.09
CA GLY A 573 -4.93 -23.91 20.44
C GLY A 573 -4.98 -25.43 20.42
N HIS A 574 -3.98 -26.06 21.03
CA HIS A 574 -3.87 -27.51 21.14
C HIS A 574 -5.14 -28.16 21.74
N ASP A 575 -5.62 -27.63 22.87
CA ASP A 575 -6.76 -28.22 23.58
C ASP A 575 -8.07 -28.10 22.79
N PHE A 576 -8.23 -26.99 22.06
CA PHE A 576 -9.35 -26.83 21.13
C PHE A 576 -9.30 -27.91 20.05
N LEU A 577 -8.15 -28.07 19.38
CA LEU A 577 -7.99 -29.06 18.31
C LEU A 577 -8.22 -30.47 18.81
N MET A 578 -7.65 -30.85 19.95
CA MET A 578 -7.84 -32.19 20.53
C MET A 578 -9.31 -32.49 20.88
N SER A 579 -10.07 -31.46 21.28
CA SER A 579 -11.47 -31.64 21.68
C SER A 579 -12.46 -31.58 20.50
N HIS A 580 -12.06 -30.98 19.38
CA HIS A 580 -12.97 -30.65 18.27
C HIS A 580 -12.49 -31.14 16.90
N LEU A 581 -11.46 -31.99 16.84
CA LEU A 581 -10.84 -32.46 15.58
C LEU A 581 -11.87 -33.06 14.62
N ASP A 582 -12.83 -33.82 15.16
CA ASP A 582 -13.91 -34.47 14.39
C ASP A 582 -14.94 -33.49 13.82
N SER A 583 -14.99 -32.26 14.32
CA SER A 583 -15.87 -31.19 13.80
C SER A 583 -15.25 -30.41 12.64
N LEU A 584 -13.95 -30.61 12.38
CA LEU A 584 -13.25 -29.92 11.29
C LEU A 584 -13.63 -30.54 9.93
N HIS A 585 -13.51 -29.73 8.88
CA HIS A 585 -13.64 -30.19 7.50
C HIS A 585 -12.67 -31.38 7.25
N PRO A 586 -13.09 -32.46 6.55
CA PRO A 586 -12.30 -33.70 6.47
C PRO A 586 -10.83 -33.52 6.07
N THR A 587 -10.55 -32.66 5.08
CA THR A 587 -9.17 -32.35 4.67
C THR A 587 -8.39 -31.57 5.72
N THR A 588 -9.05 -30.63 6.40
CA THR A 588 -8.44 -29.81 7.46
C THR A 588 -8.14 -30.68 8.68
N LYS A 589 -9.07 -31.56 9.05
CA LYS A 589 -8.90 -32.63 10.04
C LYS A 589 -7.67 -33.48 9.72
N ALA A 590 -7.60 -34.05 8.52
CA ALA A 590 -6.49 -34.91 8.11
C ALA A 590 -5.12 -34.22 8.22
N LEU A 591 -5.04 -32.93 7.88
CA LEU A 591 -3.81 -32.15 8.03
C LEU A 591 -3.41 -31.98 9.51
N PHE A 592 -4.36 -31.63 10.38
CA PHE A 592 -4.07 -31.48 11.80
C PHE A 592 -3.79 -32.81 12.50
N GLU A 593 -4.45 -33.91 12.10
CA GLU A 593 -4.13 -35.27 12.57
C GLU A 593 -2.68 -35.65 12.22
N ALA A 594 -2.25 -35.38 10.99
CA ALA A 594 -0.87 -35.62 10.56
C ALA A 594 0.12 -34.75 11.35
N ALA A 595 -0.19 -33.46 11.57
CA ALA A 595 0.67 -32.56 12.34
C ALA A 595 0.75 -32.95 13.83
N LEU A 596 -0.36 -33.34 14.46
CA LEU A 596 -0.41 -33.81 15.85
C LEU A 596 0.34 -35.15 16.03
N SER A 597 0.30 -36.02 15.02
CA SER A 597 1.00 -37.31 15.02
C SER A 597 2.47 -37.22 14.59
N SER A 598 2.93 -36.03 14.22
CA SER A 598 4.29 -35.80 13.72
C SER A 598 5.35 -36.21 14.75
N PRO A 599 6.44 -36.89 14.34
CA PRO A 599 7.54 -37.24 15.23
C PRO A 599 8.43 -36.03 15.59
N LEU A 600 8.03 -34.81 15.23
CA LEU A 600 8.77 -33.59 15.49
C LEU A 600 9.02 -33.39 17.00
N ARG A 601 10.21 -32.93 17.34
CA ARG A 601 10.66 -32.69 18.71
C ARG A 601 10.90 -31.20 18.94
N PRO A 602 10.86 -30.70 20.18
CA PRO A 602 11.02 -29.26 20.44
C PRO A 602 12.30 -28.64 19.86
N TRP A 603 13.41 -29.37 19.80
CA TRP A 603 14.66 -28.88 19.20
C TRP A 603 14.59 -28.71 17.67
N ASN A 604 13.69 -29.43 16.98
CA ASN A 604 13.47 -29.20 15.53
C ASN A 604 12.92 -27.80 15.28
N VAL A 605 12.07 -27.28 16.17
CA VAL A 605 11.55 -25.90 16.07
C VAL A 605 12.69 -24.88 16.08
N TYR A 606 13.62 -25.00 17.02
CA TYR A 606 14.76 -24.09 17.11
C TYR A 606 15.74 -24.26 15.94
N HIS A 607 15.90 -25.48 15.44
CA HIS A 607 16.68 -25.75 14.24
C HIS A 607 16.07 -25.07 13.00
N ASP A 608 14.77 -25.26 12.79
CA ASP A 608 14.06 -24.68 11.65
C ASP A 608 13.98 -23.15 11.74
N GLN A 609 13.90 -22.58 12.95
CA GLN A 609 14.02 -21.13 13.17
C GLN A 609 15.40 -20.60 12.75
N ALA A 610 16.46 -21.33 13.06
CA ALA A 610 17.81 -20.95 12.62
C ALA A 610 17.93 -21.02 11.09
N LEU A 611 17.39 -22.07 10.45
CA LEU A 611 17.33 -22.20 8.99
C LEU A 611 16.49 -21.08 8.36
N GLN A 612 15.33 -20.75 8.94
CA GLN A 612 14.48 -19.65 8.48
C GLN A 612 15.24 -18.31 8.52
N ALA A 613 15.98 -18.03 9.59
CA ALA A 613 16.79 -16.82 9.69
C ALA A 613 17.91 -16.78 8.64
N GLU A 614 18.57 -17.92 8.38
CA GLU A 614 19.58 -18.06 7.34
C GLU A 614 18.99 -17.80 5.94
N TYR A 615 17.91 -18.49 5.58
CA TYR A 615 17.25 -18.32 4.28
C TYR A 615 16.68 -16.90 4.11
N THR A 616 16.19 -16.28 5.19
CA THR A 616 15.74 -14.88 5.17
C THR A 616 16.89 -13.95 4.84
N ARG A 617 18.07 -14.15 5.43
CA ARG A 617 19.25 -13.34 5.13
C ARG A 617 19.74 -13.56 3.70
N GLN A 618 19.72 -14.79 3.20
CA GLN A 618 20.08 -15.11 1.82
C GLN A 618 19.10 -14.46 0.84
N ALA A 619 17.79 -14.58 1.07
CA ALA A 619 16.77 -13.91 0.27
C ALA A 619 16.92 -12.39 0.27
N GLN A 620 17.24 -11.77 1.41
CA GLN A 620 17.54 -10.34 1.49
C GLN A 620 18.72 -9.93 0.60
N ARG A 621 19.80 -10.73 0.57
CA ARG A 621 20.95 -10.49 -0.34
C ARG A 621 20.55 -10.61 -1.81
N THR A 622 19.66 -11.53 -2.15
CA THR A 622 19.13 -11.65 -3.52
C THR A 622 18.47 -10.35 -4.00
N PHE A 623 17.91 -9.53 -3.09
CA PHE A 623 17.30 -8.24 -3.44
C PHE A 623 18.21 -7.02 -3.18
N ASP A 624 19.47 -7.23 -2.82
CA ASP A 624 20.44 -6.15 -2.66
C ASP A 624 21.13 -5.85 -4.00
N THR A 625 20.63 -4.82 -4.69
CA THR A 625 21.16 -4.41 -5.99
C THR A 625 22.58 -3.85 -5.91
N LEU A 626 23.07 -3.43 -4.74
CA LEU A 626 24.45 -2.98 -4.56
C LEU A 626 25.43 -4.16 -4.52
N GLU A 627 24.94 -5.35 -4.16
CA GLU A 627 25.70 -6.61 -4.15
C GLU A 627 25.42 -7.49 -5.38
N GLY A 628 24.82 -6.93 -6.44
CA GLY A 628 24.53 -7.65 -7.68
C GLY A 628 23.20 -8.41 -7.70
N GLY A 629 22.34 -8.20 -6.70
CA GLY A 629 20.99 -8.75 -6.63
C GLY A 629 20.00 -8.12 -7.64
N VAL A 630 18.73 -8.49 -7.47
CA VAL A 630 17.62 -8.10 -8.35
C VAL A 630 16.62 -7.18 -7.67
N ASP A 631 15.93 -6.34 -8.44
CA ASP A 631 14.84 -5.52 -7.89
C ASP A 631 13.62 -6.38 -7.52
N VAL A 632 13.35 -7.40 -8.34
CA VAL A 632 12.17 -8.24 -8.22
C VAL A 632 12.43 -9.66 -8.71
N LEU A 633 11.79 -10.62 -8.08
CA LEU A 633 11.69 -12.01 -8.54
C LEU A 633 10.32 -12.19 -9.19
N LEU A 634 10.28 -12.56 -10.46
CA LEU A 634 9.04 -12.86 -11.18
C LEU A 634 8.80 -14.37 -11.15
N VAL A 635 7.66 -14.82 -10.64
CA VAL A 635 7.28 -16.25 -10.61
C VAL A 635 5.87 -16.46 -11.18
N PRO A 636 5.51 -17.65 -11.69
CA PRO A 636 4.11 -18.01 -11.85
C PRO A 636 3.39 -17.88 -10.50
N SER A 637 2.16 -17.36 -10.46
CA SER A 637 1.42 -17.29 -9.18
C SER A 637 1.06 -18.68 -8.64
N THR A 638 0.84 -19.65 -9.55
CA THR A 638 0.60 -21.07 -9.27
C THR A 638 1.14 -21.90 -10.45
N PRO A 639 1.39 -23.22 -10.31
CA PRO A 639 1.81 -24.05 -11.44
C PRO A 639 0.66 -24.52 -12.35
N CYS A 640 -0.59 -24.45 -11.90
CA CYS A 640 -1.77 -24.88 -12.67
C CYS A 640 -3.05 -24.30 -12.04
N HIS A 641 -4.19 -24.43 -12.74
CA HIS A 641 -5.54 -24.17 -12.24
C HIS A 641 -6.35 -25.47 -12.20
N PRO A 642 -6.47 -26.12 -11.03
CA PRO A 642 -7.24 -27.36 -10.89
C PRO A 642 -8.74 -27.16 -10.99
N THR A 643 -9.43 -28.21 -11.45
CA THR A 643 -10.87 -28.38 -11.23
C THR A 643 -11.17 -28.71 -9.76
N ILE A 644 -12.39 -28.44 -9.31
CA ILE A 644 -12.86 -28.83 -7.97
C ILE A 644 -12.76 -30.35 -7.81
N LYS A 645 -13.15 -31.11 -8.85
CA LYS A 645 -13.06 -32.57 -8.86
C LYS A 645 -11.64 -33.07 -8.67
N GLU A 646 -10.67 -32.57 -9.45
CA GLU A 646 -9.25 -32.93 -9.29
C GLU A 646 -8.74 -32.60 -7.87
N MET A 647 -9.20 -31.49 -7.30
CA MET A 647 -8.85 -31.10 -5.93
C MET A 647 -9.46 -32.03 -4.88
N GLU A 648 -10.69 -32.51 -5.06
CA GLU A 648 -11.33 -33.47 -4.15
C GLU A 648 -10.67 -34.85 -4.19
N GLU A 649 -10.14 -35.26 -5.36
CA GLU A 649 -9.43 -36.54 -5.53
C GLU A 649 -8.07 -36.56 -4.80
N GLU A 650 -7.29 -35.47 -4.84
CA GLU A 650 -5.99 -35.36 -4.16
C GLU A 650 -5.83 -34.07 -3.31
N PRO A 651 -6.64 -33.86 -2.24
CA PRO A 651 -6.85 -32.55 -1.63
C PRO A 651 -5.66 -31.99 -0.83
N LEU A 652 -4.73 -32.84 -0.39
CA LEU A 652 -3.49 -32.39 0.27
C LEU A 652 -2.35 -32.19 -0.74
N LYS A 653 -2.13 -33.19 -1.61
CA LYS A 653 -1.03 -33.19 -2.59
C LYS A 653 -1.21 -32.12 -3.66
N LEU A 654 -2.40 -31.99 -4.25
CA LEU A 654 -2.66 -30.97 -5.25
C LEU A 654 -2.65 -29.55 -4.65
N ASN A 655 -3.13 -29.41 -3.42
CA ASN A 655 -3.05 -28.14 -2.69
C ASN A 655 -1.59 -27.72 -2.42
N ALA A 656 -0.72 -28.66 -2.02
CA ALA A 656 0.70 -28.38 -1.85
C ALA A 656 1.35 -27.95 -3.17
N LYS A 657 1.01 -28.63 -4.29
CA LYS A 657 1.44 -28.23 -5.63
C LYS A 657 0.99 -26.81 -5.99
N VAL A 658 -0.26 -26.43 -5.71
CA VAL A 658 -0.74 -25.06 -5.98
C VAL A 658 0.15 -23.99 -5.31
N GLY A 659 0.76 -24.30 -4.16
CA GLY A 659 1.60 -23.39 -3.39
C GLY A 659 3.09 -23.34 -3.76
N THR A 660 3.54 -24.07 -4.79
CA THR A 660 4.96 -24.20 -5.18
C THR A 660 5.71 -22.85 -5.23
N PHE A 661 5.10 -21.81 -5.77
CA PHE A 661 5.73 -20.49 -5.92
C PHE A 661 5.36 -19.48 -4.82
N THR A 662 4.53 -19.88 -3.85
CA THR A 662 3.97 -18.94 -2.86
C THR A 662 4.45 -19.18 -1.44
N HIS A 663 4.77 -20.43 -1.07
CA HIS A 663 5.09 -20.83 0.31
C HIS A 663 6.25 -20.04 0.93
N ALA A 664 7.32 -19.78 0.16
CA ALA A 664 8.50 -19.05 0.66
C ALA A 664 8.18 -17.62 1.10
N GLY A 665 7.14 -16.99 0.53
CA GLY A 665 6.90 -15.56 0.63
C GLY A 665 6.94 -15.00 2.05
N ASN A 666 6.15 -15.54 2.98
CA ASN A 666 6.17 -15.06 4.36
C ASN A 666 7.26 -15.71 5.22
N VAL A 667 7.72 -16.91 4.84
CA VAL A 667 8.77 -17.64 5.55
C VAL A 667 10.07 -16.82 5.53
N VAL A 668 10.42 -16.25 4.37
CA VAL A 668 11.61 -15.40 4.20
C VAL A 668 11.28 -13.90 4.05
N ASP A 669 10.14 -13.48 4.61
CA ASP A 669 9.79 -12.08 4.82
C ASP A 669 9.76 -11.20 3.55
N LEU A 670 9.19 -11.74 2.46
CA LEU A 670 9.01 -11.04 1.20
C LEU A 670 7.72 -10.21 1.20
N CYS A 671 7.66 -9.17 0.38
CA CYS A 671 6.41 -8.59 -0.12
C CYS A 671 6.12 -9.14 -1.52
N GLY A 672 4.86 -9.11 -1.96
CA GLY A 672 4.50 -9.63 -3.26
C GLY A 672 3.18 -9.15 -3.83
N VAL A 673 3.05 -9.14 -5.15
CA VAL A 673 1.78 -8.83 -5.84
C VAL A 673 1.53 -9.77 -7.01
N SER A 674 0.38 -10.46 -6.97
CA SER A 674 -0.14 -11.30 -8.05
C SER A 674 -0.96 -10.43 -9.00
N VAL A 675 -0.69 -10.52 -10.30
CA VAL A 675 -1.41 -9.80 -11.36
C VAL A 675 -1.77 -10.75 -12.50
N ASN A 676 -2.86 -10.47 -13.22
CA ASN A 676 -3.21 -11.19 -14.44
C ASN A 676 -2.16 -10.94 -15.53
N ALA A 677 -1.64 -12.01 -16.11
CA ALA A 677 -0.62 -11.99 -17.16
C ALA A 677 -1.10 -12.62 -18.48
N GLY A 678 -2.37 -13.03 -18.55
CA GLY A 678 -2.91 -13.67 -19.75
C GLY A 678 -4.12 -14.54 -19.45
N PHE A 679 -4.51 -15.29 -20.48
CA PHE A 679 -5.55 -16.29 -20.43
C PHE A 679 -5.13 -17.50 -21.27
N PHE A 680 -5.55 -18.68 -20.85
CA PHE A 680 -5.45 -19.92 -21.64
C PHE A 680 -6.82 -20.55 -21.80
N GLU A 681 -6.97 -21.43 -22.78
CA GLU A 681 -8.18 -22.20 -22.99
C GLU A 681 -7.95 -23.67 -22.66
N LYS A 682 -8.82 -24.26 -21.84
CA LYS A 682 -8.79 -25.69 -21.51
C LYS A 682 -10.23 -26.20 -21.44
N GLY A 683 -10.54 -27.23 -22.23
CA GLY A 683 -11.88 -27.82 -22.26
C GLY A 683 -13.00 -26.84 -22.69
N GLY A 684 -12.68 -25.84 -23.53
CA GLY A 684 -13.63 -24.82 -23.96
C GLY A 684 -13.87 -23.69 -22.95
N VAL A 685 -13.15 -23.68 -21.81
CA VAL A 685 -13.21 -22.62 -20.80
C VAL A 685 -11.96 -21.75 -20.92
N LYS A 686 -12.16 -20.43 -20.95
CA LYS A 686 -11.09 -19.43 -20.92
C LYS A 686 -10.76 -19.06 -19.47
N LEU A 687 -9.57 -19.43 -19.00
CA LEU A 687 -9.14 -19.27 -17.61
C LEU A 687 -7.99 -18.26 -17.50
N PRO A 688 -7.90 -17.52 -16.39
CA PRO A 688 -6.86 -16.54 -16.18
C PRO A 688 -5.52 -17.21 -15.83
N PHE A 689 -4.44 -16.60 -16.29
CA PHE A 689 -3.08 -16.90 -15.85
C PHE A 689 -2.52 -15.70 -15.09
N GLY A 690 -1.83 -15.96 -13.98
CA GLY A 690 -1.25 -14.93 -13.12
C GLY A 690 0.24 -15.13 -12.88
N VAL A 691 0.97 -14.03 -12.77
CA VAL A 691 2.35 -13.99 -12.29
C VAL A 691 2.42 -13.18 -11.00
N THR A 692 3.35 -13.52 -10.12
CA THR A 692 3.63 -12.78 -8.90
C THR A 692 5.00 -12.12 -8.99
N PHE A 693 5.03 -10.82 -8.66
CA PHE A 693 6.24 -10.05 -8.43
C PHE A 693 6.57 -10.12 -6.94
N LEU A 694 7.75 -10.62 -6.56
CA LEU A 694 8.23 -10.76 -5.18
C LEU A 694 9.46 -9.89 -4.95
N SER A 695 9.58 -9.27 -3.77
CA SER A 695 10.80 -8.58 -3.36
C SER A 695 10.99 -8.63 -1.84
N GLY A 696 12.16 -8.22 -1.36
CA GLY A 696 12.50 -8.20 0.06
C GLY A 696 11.62 -7.26 0.90
N SER A 697 11.59 -7.52 2.21
CA SER A 697 10.87 -6.69 3.19
C SER A 697 11.15 -5.20 3.02
N GLY A 698 10.08 -4.44 2.81
CA GLY A 698 10.11 -2.99 2.66
C GLY A 698 9.99 -2.50 1.23
N TYR A 699 10.20 -3.33 0.21
CA TYR A 699 10.18 -2.96 -1.22
C TYR A 699 8.78 -2.92 -1.87
N ASP A 700 7.73 -2.82 -1.05
CA ASP A 700 6.31 -2.76 -1.44
C ASP A 700 6.02 -1.79 -2.61
N GLY A 701 6.47 -0.54 -2.49
CA GLY A 701 6.26 0.47 -3.54
C GLY A 701 6.95 0.12 -4.86
N LYS A 702 8.16 -0.45 -4.77
CA LYS A 702 8.99 -0.85 -5.91
C LYS A 702 8.32 -1.95 -6.72
N ILE A 703 7.83 -3.01 -6.06
CA ILE A 703 7.15 -4.11 -6.75
C ILE A 703 5.86 -3.65 -7.41
N LEU A 704 5.10 -2.77 -6.77
CA LEU A 704 3.85 -2.24 -7.33
C LEU A 704 4.14 -1.35 -8.54
N ASP A 705 5.27 -0.64 -8.56
CA ASP A 705 5.69 0.19 -9.70
C ASP A 705 6.11 -0.65 -10.90
N ILE A 706 6.93 -1.69 -10.68
CA ILE A 706 7.36 -2.61 -11.74
C ILE A 706 6.17 -3.42 -12.27
N ALA A 707 5.28 -3.90 -11.39
CA ALA A 707 4.09 -4.62 -11.80
C ALA A 707 3.12 -3.74 -12.62
N ALA A 708 3.02 -2.44 -12.32
CA ALA A 708 2.17 -1.51 -13.07
C ALA A 708 2.65 -1.33 -14.52
N VAL A 709 3.97 -1.22 -14.72
CA VAL A 709 4.59 -1.21 -16.05
C VAL A 709 4.24 -2.47 -16.83
N PHE A 710 4.35 -3.63 -16.20
CA PHE A 710 4.04 -4.91 -16.84
C PHE A 710 2.56 -4.98 -17.23
N GLU A 711 1.66 -4.62 -16.31
CA GLU A 711 0.22 -4.61 -16.53
C GLU A 711 -0.18 -3.69 -17.71
N GLU A 712 0.45 -2.53 -17.83
CA GLU A 712 0.26 -1.61 -18.96
C GLU A 712 0.68 -2.24 -20.29
N ALA A 713 1.83 -2.90 -20.32
CA ALA A 713 2.33 -3.55 -21.53
C ALA A 713 1.44 -4.73 -21.96
N VAL A 714 0.89 -5.50 -21.01
CA VAL A 714 -0.08 -6.58 -21.29
C VAL A 714 -1.43 -6.03 -21.77
N LYS A 715 -1.89 -4.88 -21.25
CA LYS A 715 -3.15 -4.24 -21.67
C LYS A 715 -3.05 -3.59 -23.06
N GLY A 716 -1.89 -3.04 -23.42
CA GLY A 716 -1.66 -2.35 -24.69
C GLY A 716 -1.94 -3.22 -25.93
N GLU A 717 -1.60 -4.51 -25.86
CA GLU A 717 -1.80 -5.47 -26.97
C GLU A 717 -3.23 -5.96 -27.13
N ARG A 718 -4.09 -5.83 -26.11
CA ARG A 718 -5.51 -6.21 -26.22
C ARG A 718 -6.34 -5.19 -27.03
N LYS A 719 -5.75 -4.03 -27.37
CA LYS A 719 -6.39 -2.94 -28.12
C LYS A 719 -5.83 -2.76 -29.54
N SER A 720 -4.71 -3.40 -29.85
CA SER A 720 -4.14 -3.54 -31.20
C SER A 720 -4.61 -4.82 -31.83
#